data_AF-A0A0U1M8K9-F1
#
_entry.id   AF-A0A0U1M8K9-F1
#
_cell.length_a   1.000
_cell.length_b   1.000
_cell.length_c   1.000
_cell.angle_alpha   90.00
_cell.angle_beta   90.00
_cell.angle_gamma   90.00
#
_symmetry.space_group_name_H-M   'P 1'
#
loop_
_entity.id
_entity.type
_entity.pdbx_description
1 polymer ?
#
loop_
_entity_poly.entity_id
_entity_poly.type
_entity_poly.pdbx_seq_one_letter_code
_entity_poly.pdbx_strand_id
1 'polypeptide(L)'
;MLNSSLVVEFPKLGIVPVIDLVISVGAVIFLSVFTQWGYQQYRFSSRWPILNKAGFFNASKSKQTFQQNGKSLLFDGFVKSPKGYLVDTDLNRQLVLSPHYANEIRSDPHLSFTEFAHHEFLGHLPGFEVFRKETTNTVDVVRQRLTQFLGLLTEDISDEMAAVLHEQWSEETEWHEIEGKTTLLKIIARVSSRVFLGREICRNPKWQRITIDYTVDAFMAVSAVKRYPRFLHRFVHWFLPQTRKIRAQVAEARSIIQPVIDQRAAAGWVHPGHASGKKYTDALQWMHDLSNGKKIDFAIGELGLSLAAIHTTTDLLTQVIYDLCQHPDLIQPLRDEIAAVLGTEGWKKTALYKMRLMDSVIKESQRLKPAALLSMRRYVTKDVMLQDGHFIPKGSSIGVSSHWSWDSSIYENPDDFDGYRFVKMAEDPGKEREAQFVSTSPQHLAFGHGKHACPGRFFAANELKIALTHILMKYDFKLCEDANPTFFCSGWMMQSNGTTKLLCDEGKPRCDNCIQADRACSFVGMKPDLPSPGGHSRPAPMSTRLSSAVTPALPCLNFTKLAQTPEFSPMDLAMLHNFSTQTIRSLASHPEIQHVWATSIVQIGFDHRFLLHGLLSLSALQAAYTGSEDSRQLIDYASQHQTSALRLYQLAIENPTEDQYDAVFALSIVVIILAIVATCDEYGEAGTFDCKWIRLARGIRDVNGNRFSRIKEGPLSLLIYDDKFQGATPKQIQSVLSEKARDCLPDDLKRLERLWHGEESLPGLSETERNTYDEVFVCLRHTYSAVLTQDDEFMSNGNNPCGSKRSYARDRLAAEVFFWIYHVPTRYIELVEQRNPIALILFAHYAALFGEVCQAWFSDRSARAMVNSIWTFLDEELRKWIEGPMETIRKKQKEHT
;
A
#
# COMPACT_ATOMS: atom_id res chain seq x y z
N MET A 1 -21.78 -98.17 -25.24
CA MET A 1 -21.11 -97.99 -26.55
C MET A 1 -20.90 -96.50 -26.77
N LEU A 2 -19.71 -96.14 -27.24
CA LEU A 2 -19.08 -94.81 -27.30
C LEU A 2 -19.76 -93.80 -28.25
N ASN A 3 -19.28 -92.55 -28.14
CA ASN A 3 -19.38 -91.39 -29.05
C ASN A 3 -20.62 -90.50 -28.90
N SER A 4 -20.58 -89.17 -28.98
CA SER A 4 -19.52 -88.17 -29.17
C SER A 4 -20.19 -86.78 -29.24
N SER A 5 -19.49 -85.72 -28.81
CA SER A 5 -19.65 -84.32 -29.27
C SER A 5 -20.94 -83.56 -28.93
N LEU A 6 -20.90 -82.73 -27.89
CA LEU A 6 -21.81 -81.59 -27.72
C LEU A 6 -20.97 -80.31 -27.68
N VAL A 7 -20.94 -79.64 -28.84
CA VAL A 7 -20.45 -78.27 -29.02
C VAL A 7 -21.38 -77.36 -28.25
N VAL A 8 -20.84 -76.60 -27.29
CA VAL A 8 -21.56 -75.52 -26.61
C VAL A 8 -21.61 -74.32 -27.55
N GLU A 9 -22.76 -74.09 -28.18
CA GLU A 9 -23.06 -72.79 -28.81
C GLU A 9 -23.20 -71.72 -27.72
N PHE A 10 -22.28 -70.76 -27.69
CA PHE A 10 -22.49 -69.50 -26.98
C PHE A 10 -23.53 -68.66 -27.74
N PRO A 11 -24.61 -68.19 -27.09
CA PRO A 11 -25.51 -67.25 -27.74
C PRO A 11 -24.76 -65.93 -27.96
N LYS A 12 -24.72 -65.48 -29.21
CA LYS A 12 -24.35 -64.12 -29.59
C LYS A 12 -25.39 -63.16 -28.99
N LEU A 13 -25.27 -62.81 -27.70
CA LEU A 13 -25.90 -61.60 -27.18
C LEU A 13 -25.17 -60.43 -27.85
N GLY A 14 -25.79 -59.91 -28.90
CA GLY A 14 -25.23 -58.85 -29.72
C GLY A 14 -24.82 -57.65 -28.88
N ILE A 15 -23.74 -57.00 -29.29
CA ILE A 15 -23.22 -55.73 -28.75
C ILE A 15 -24.22 -54.57 -28.99
N VAL A 16 -25.22 -54.78 -29.86
CA VAL A 16 -26.20 -53.81 -30.35
C VAL A 16 -27.12 -53.20 -29.26
N PRO A 17 -27.73 -53.96 -28.32
CA PRO A 17 -28.66 -53.40 -27.33
C PRO A 17 -27.98 -52.49 -26.30
N VAL A 18 -26.71 -52.74 -26.00
CA VAL A 18 -25.91 -51.91 -25.09
C VAL A 18 -25.53 -50.59 -25.76
N ILE A 19 -25.18 -50.63 -27.05
CA ILE A 19 -24.91 -49.42 -27.84
C ILE A 19 -26.17 -48.56 -27.94
N ASP A 20 -27.32 -49.16 -28.24
CA ASP A 20 -28.60 -48.42 -28.35
C ASP A 20 -29.03 -47.79 -27.02
N LEU A 21 -28.78 -48.47 -25.89
CA LEU A 21 -29.02 -47.92 -24.55
C LEU A 21 -28.08 -46.74 -24.24
N VAL A 22 -26.79 -46.87 -24.56
CA VAL A 22 -25.79 -45.80 -24.35
C VAL A 22 -26.10 -44.58 -25.24
N ILE A 23 -26.51 -44.81 -26.49
CA ILE A 23 -26.93 -43.73 -27.40
C ILE A 23 -28.21 -43.06 -26.88
N SER A 24 -29.18 -43.83 -26.39
CA SER A 24 -30.45 -43.29 -25.87
C SER A 24 -30.24 -42.49 -24.59
N VAL A 25 -29.45 -43.01 -23.64
CA VAL A 25 -29.09 -42.28 -22.41
C VAL A 25 -28.27 -41.04 -22.74
N GLY A 26 -27.30 -41.15 -23.66
CA GLY A 26 -26.52 -40.01 -24.16
C GLY A 26 -27.40 -38.95 -24.81
N ALA A 27 -28.40 -39.34 -25.60
CA ALA A 27 -29.35 -38.44 -26.24
C ALA A 27 -30.27 -37.74 -25.21
N VAL A 28 -30.75 -38.45 -24.18
CA VAL A 28 -31.56 -37.86 -23.11
C VAL A 28 -30.74 -36.88 -22.27
N ILE A 29 -29.49 -37.21 -21.93
CA ILE A 29 -28.58 -36.30 -21.23
C ILE A 29 -28.26 -35.09 -22.12
N PHE A 30 -28.03 -35.29 -23.41
CA PHE A 30 -27.78 -34.20 -24.34
C PHE A 30 -29.00 -33.27 -24.46
N LEU A 31 -30.21 -33.84 -24.60
CA LEU A 31 -31.45 -33.07 -24.70
C LEU A 31 -31.76 -32.32 -23.40
N SER A 32 -31.54 -32.93 -22.23
CA SER A 32 -31.76 -32.28 -20.92
C SER A 32 -30.75 -31.15 -20.68
N VAL A 33 -29.47 -31.37 -20.98
CA VAL A 33 -28.44 -30.31 -20.90
C VAL A 33 -28.72 -29.19 -21.90
N PHE A 34 -29.13 -29.52 -23.13
CA PHE A 34 -29.43 -28.54 -24.17
C PHE A 34 -30.70 -27.72 -23.85
N THR A 35 -31.75 -28.36 -23.34
CA THR A 35 -32.98 -27.67 -22.91
C THR A 35 -32.73 -26.80 -21.68
N GLN A 36 -31.95 -27.27 -20.70
CA GLN A 36 -31.56 -26.48 -19.54
C GLN A 36 -30.68 -25.30 -19.93
N TRP A 37 -29.70 -25.50 -20.82
CA TRP A 37 -28.89 -24.42 -21.39
C TRP A 37 -29.77 -23.42 -22.15
N GLY A 38 -30.67 -23.90 -23.02
CA GLY A 38 -31.61 -23.07 -23.77
C GLY A 38 -32.53 -22.25 -22.85
N TYR A 39 -33.04 -22.86 -21.77
CA TYR A 39 -33.85 -22.19 -20.76
C TYR A 39 -33.07 -21.11 -20.00
N GLN A 40 -31.81 -21.39 -19.63
CA GLN A 40 -30.94 -20.40 -19.01
C GLN A 40 -30.62 -19.24 -19.96
N GLN A 41 -30.33 -19.51 -21.24
CA GLN A 41 -30.11 -18.48 -22.25
C GLN A 41 -31.36 -17.64 -22.52
N TYR A 42 -32.54 -18.28 -22.53
CA TYR A 42 -33.82 -17.60 -22.64
C TYR A 42 -34.09 -16.69 -21.42
N ARG A 43 -33.89 -17.20 -20.20
CA ARG A 43 -34.04 -16.42 -18.95
C ARG A 43 -33.08 -15.23 -18.90
N PHE A 44 -31.87 -15.39 -19.41
CA PHE A 44 -30.88 -14.32 -19.49
C PHE A 44 -31.29 -13.24 -20.52
N SER A 45 -31.63 -13.64 -21.74
CA SER A 45 -32.01 -12.72 -22.82
C SER A 45 -33.40 -12.09 -22.67
N SER A 46 -34.31 -12.70 -21.92
CA SER A 46 -35.64 -12.13 -21.64
C SER A 46 -35.61 -11.00 -20.63
N ARG A 47 -34.65 -11.02 -19.68
CA ARG A 47 -34.50 -9.97 -18.66
C ARG A 47 -33.54 -8.86 -19.07
N TRP A 48 -32.62 -9.13 -19.99
CA TRP A 48 -31.67 -8.14 -20.50
C TRP A 48 -31.87 -7.93 -22.01
N PRO A 49 -32.34 -6.74 -22.44
CA PRO A 49 -32.56 -6.49 -23.86
C PRO A 49 -31.23 -6.47 -24.63
N ILE A 50 -31.23 -6.97 -25.87
CA ILE A 50 -30.06 -6.98 -26.75
C ILE A 50 -30.18 -5.81 -27.73
N LEU A 51 -29.19 -4.91 -27.76
CA LEU A 51 -29.29 -3.68 -28.57
C LEU A 51 -28.91 -3.86 -30.04
N ASN A 52 -27.77 -4.51 -30.32
CA ASN A 52 -27.16 -4.58 -31.65
C ASN A 52 -27.02 -6.03 -32.14
N LYS A 53 -28.08 -6.83 -31.94
CA LYS A 53 -28.09 -8.28 -32.18
C LYS A 53 -27.47 -8.64 -33.54
N ALA A 54 -26.35 -9.35 -33.51
CA ALA A 54 -25.71 -9.87 -34.70
C ALA A 54 -26.57 -10.97 -35.35
N GLY A 55 -26.90 -10.82 -36.64
CA GLY A 55 -27.45 -11.92 -37.43
C GLY A 55 -26.35 -12.97 -37.72
N PHE A 56 -26.74 -14.23 -37.92
CA PHE A 56 -25.79 -15.34 -38.18
C PHE A 56 -24.85 -15.06 -39.35
N PHE A 57 -25.34 -14.39 -40.41
CA PHE A 57 -24.57 -13.97 -41.58
C PHE A 57 -24.07 -12.51 -41.51
N ASN A 58 -24.52 -11.72 -40.53
CA ASN A 58 -24.25 -10.28 -40.41
C ASN A 58 -23.37 -9.92 -39.20
N ALA A 59 -22.68 -10.90 -38.61
CA ALA A 59 -21.81 -10.67 -37.45
C ALA A 59 -20.77 -9.56 -37.70
N SER A 60 -20.21 -9.48 -38.90
CA SER A 60 -19.29 -8.40 -39.31
C SER A 60 -19.88 -6.99 -39.11
N LYS A 61 -21.17 -6.80 -39.45
CA LYS A 61 -21.85 -5.50 -39.38
C LYS A 61 -22.00 -5.04 -37.92
N SER A 62 -22.45 -5.91 -37.02
CA SER A 62 -22.57 -5.57 -35.59
C SER A 62 -21.21 -5.25 -34.95
N LYS A 63 -20.14 -5.94 -35.36
CA LYS A 63 -18.76 -5.63 -34.90
C LYS A 63 -18.30 -4.25 -35.34
N GLN A 64 -18.52 -3.91 -36.61
CA GLN A 64 -18.17 -2.60 -37.14
C GLN A 64 -19.00 -1.49 -36.48
N THR A 65 -20.30 -1.70 -36.29
CA THR A 65 -21.16 -0.77 -35.57
C THR A 65 -20.71 -0.57 -34.13
N PHE A 66 -20.34 -1.64 -33.42
CA PHE A 66 -19.81 -1.52 -32.06
C PHE A 66 -18.52 -0.69 -32.01
N GLN A 67 -17.57 -0.97 -32.91
CA GLN A 67 -16.30 -0.26 -32.94
C GLN A 67 -16.46 1.24 -33.24
N GLN A 68 -17.38 1.62 -34.13
CA GLN A 68 -17.60 3.02 -34.53
C GLN A 68 -18.54 3.79 -33.57
N ASN A 69 -19.57 3.13 -33.02
CA ASN A 69 -20.67 3.80 -32.31
C ASN A 69 -20.73 3.44 -30.82
N GLY A 70 -19.64 3.02 -30.20
CA GLY A 70 -19.62 2.56 -28.80
C GLY A 70 -20.21 3.55 -27.80
N LYS A 71 -19.93 4.86 -27.93
CA LYS A 71 -20.51 5.91 -27.07
C LYS A 71 -22.03 6.00 -27.22
N SER A 72 -22.57 6.06 -28.45
CA SER A 72 -24.02 6.08 -28.68
C SER A 72 -24.69 4.80 -28.16
N LEU A 73 -24.10 3.62 -28.43
CA LEU A 73 -24.59 2.34 -27.90
C LEU A 73 -24.63 2.29 -26.37
N LEU A 74 -23.76 3.06 -25.70
CA LEU A 74 -23.80 3.21 -24.25
C LEU A 74 -25.06 3.96 -23.82
N PHE A 75 -25.23 5.19 -24.31
CA PHE A 75 -26.32 6.07 -23.90
C PHE A 75 -27.70 5.56 -24.37
N ASP A 76 -27.82 5.16 -25.63
CA ASP A 76 -29.06 4.60 -26.20
C ASP A 76 -29.53 3.35 -25.45
N GLY A 77 -28.58 2.60 -24.87
CA GLY A 77 -28.84 1.44 -24.06
C GLY A 77 -29.51 1.74 -22.74
N PHE A 78 -29.01 2.74 -22.01
CA PHE A 78 -29.59 3.14 -20.73
C PHE A 78 -30.92 3.90 -20.88
N VAL A 79 -31.16 4.54 -22.03
CA VAL A 79 -32.49 5.06 -22.40
C VAL A 79 -33.51 3.92 -22.52
N LYS A 80 -33.11 2.77 -23.11
CA LYS A 80 -33.99 1.61 -23.31
C LYS A 80 -34.13 0.72 -22.08
N SER A 81 -33.06 0.58 -21.30
CA SER A 81 -33.00 -0.28 -20.12
C SER A 81 -32.09 0.34 -19.05
N PRO A 82 -32.66 1.06 -18.08
CA PRO A 82 -31.89 1.79 -17.06
C PRO A 82 -31.00 0.90 -16.18
N LYS A 83 -31.36 -0.38 -16.01
CA LYS A 83 -30.61 -1.33 -15.18
C LYS A 83 -29.41 -1.92 -15.92
N GLY A 84 -29.57 -2.25 -17.20
CA GLY A 84 -28.52 -2.87 -17.99
C GLY A 84 -29.07 -3.59 -19.21
N TYR A 85 -28.17 -3.98 -20.11
CA TYR A 85 -28.51 -4.55 -21.41
C TYR A 85 -27.34 -5.31 -22.01
N LEU A 86 -27.62 -6.13 -23.02
CA LEU A 86 -26.64 -6.93 -23.74
C LEU A 86 -26.19 -6.23 -25.01
N VAL A 87 -24.88 -6.23 -25.24
CA VAL A 87 -24.23 -5.73 -26.46
C VAL A 87 -23.41 -6.85 -27.08
N ASP A 88 -23.60 -7.08 -28.37
CA ASP A 88 -22.70 -7.91 -29.16
C ASP A 88 -21.49 -7.05 -29.55
N THR A 89 -20.34 -7.28 -28.89
CA THR A 89 -19.09 -6.56 -29.17
C THR A 89 -18.34 -7.20 -30.34
N ASP A 90 -17.16 -6.67 -30.68
CA ASP A 90 -16.24 -7.25 -31.64
C ASP A 90 -15.70 -8.63 -31.24
N LEU A 91 -15.72 -8.93 -29.94
CA LEU A 91 -15.10 -10.09 -29.31
C LEU A 91 -16.12 -11.12 -28.79
N ASN A 92 -17.14 -10.66 -28.07
CA ASN A 92 -18.14 -11.49 -27.40
C ASN A 92 -19.44 -10.70 -27.12
N ARG A 93 -20.48 -11.41 -26.67
CA ARG A 93 -21.63 -10.73 -26.04
C ARG A 93 -21.26 -10.32 -24.62
N GLN A 94 -21.50 -9.06 -24.30
CA GLN A 94 -21.20 -8.47 -23.00
C GLN A 94 -22.46 -7.85 -22.38
N LEU A 95 -22.65 -8.08 -21.09
CA LEU A 95 -23.68 -7.42 -20.28
C LEU A 95 -23.13 -6.08 -19.76
N VAL A 96 -23.77 -5.00 -20.14
CA VAL A 96 -23.49 -3.65 -19.66
C VAL A 96 -24.43 -3.37 -18.49
N LEU A 97 -23.86 -3.13 -17.31
CA LEU A 97 -24.58 -2.83 -16.07
C LEU A 97 -24.54 -1.34 -15.76
N SER A 98 -25.62 -0.85 -15.15
CA SER A 98 -25.69 0.49 -14.58
C SER A 98 -24.66 0.66 -13.44
N PRO A 99 -24.09 1.87 -13.25
CA PRO A 99 -23.24 2.20 -12.10
C PRO A 99 -23.86 1.88 -10.75
N HIS A 100 -25.21 1.81 -10.65
CA HIS A 100 -25.90 1.42 -9.42
C HIS A 100 -25.44 0.06 -8.87
N TYR A 101 -25.11 -0.89 -9.76
CA TYR A 101 -24.61 -2.21 -9.36
C TYR A 101 -23.13 -2.22 -8.96
N ALA A 102 -22.39 -1.11 -9.14
CA ALA A 102 -20.95 -1.06 -8.88
C ALA A 102 -20.62 -1.53 -7.46
N ASN A 103 -21.35 -1.02 -6.45
CA ASN A 103 -21.13 -1.38 -5.05
C ASN A 103 -21.45 -2.84 -4.72
N GLU A 104 -22.45 -3.40 -5.40
CA GLU A 104 -22.86 -4.79 -5.22
C GLU A 104 -21.81 -5.75 -5.79
N ILE A 105 -21.33 -5.48 -7.01
CA ILE A 105 -20.44 -6.41 -7.72
C ILE A 105 -18.95 -6.25 -7.36
N ARG A 106 -18.56 -5.15 -6.70
CA ARG A 106 -17.14 -4.76 -6.52
C ARG A 106 -16.27 -5.77 -5.78
N SER A 107 -16.88 -6.63 -4.96
CA SER A 107 -16.19 -7.59 -4.11
C SER A 107 -16.77 -9.01 -4.20
N ASP A 108 -17.65 -9.29 -5.17
CA ASP A 108 -18.21 -10.63 -5.36
C ASP A 108 -17.11 -11.61 -5.81
N PRO A 109 -16.86 -12.71 -5.07
CA PRO A 109 -15.80 -13.66 -5.39
C PRO A 109 -16.03 -14.44 -6.69
N HIS A 110 -17.26 -14.47 -7.20
CA HIS A 110 -17.61 -15.16 -8.44
C HIS A 110 -17.34 -14.31 -9.69
N LEU A 111 -17.01 -13.03 -9.52
CA LEU A 111 -16.76 -12.09 -10.61
C LEU A 111 -15.27 -11.82 -10.73
N SER A 112 -14.60 -12.46 -11.69
CA SER A 112 -13.15 -12.41 -11.81
C SER A 112 -12.67 -11.52 -12.97
N PHE A 113 -11.76 -10.60 -12.67
CA PHE A 113 -11.06 -9.82 -13.70
C PHE A 113 -9.95 -10.61 -14.41
N THR A 114 -9.20 -11.46 -13.69
CA THR A 114 -8.11 -12.24 -14.30
C THR A 114 -8.63 -13.29 -15.28
N GLU A 115 -9.79 -13.88 -14.99
CA GLU A 115 -10.49 -14.76 -15.94
C GLU A 115 -11.00 -13.98 -17.15
N PHE A 116 -11.53 -12.78 -16.94
CA PHE A 116 -11.91 -11.89 -18.03
C PHE A 116 -10.72 -11.60 -18.95
N ALA A 117 -9.59 -11.17 -18.40
CA ALA A 117 -8.38 -10.88 -19.18
C ALA A 117 -7.88 -12.12 -19.94
N HIS A 118 -7.87 -13.29 -19.29
CA HIS A 118 -7.44 -14.55 -19.89
C HIS A 118 -8.29 -14.96 -21.10
N HIS A 119 -9.61 -14.91 -20.97
CA HIS A 119 -10.52 -15.25 -22.05
C HIS A 119 -10.57 -14.17 -23.14
N GLU A 120 -10.53 -12.90 -22.74
CA GLU A 120 -10.69 -11.80 -23.67
C GLU A 120 -9.42 -11.53 -24.48
N PHE A 121 -8.24 -11.69 -23.90
CA PHE A 121 -6.97 -11.41 -24.58
C PHE A 121 -6.19 -12.68 -24.93
N LEU A 122 -6.88 -13.83 -24.95
CA LEU A 122 -6.36 -15.10 -25.44
C LEU A 122 -5.10 -15.57 -24.68
N GLY A 123 -5.04 -15.38 -23.36
CA GLY A 123 -3.85 -15.68 -22.55
C GLY A 123 -3.40 -17.16 -22.53
N HIS A 124 -4.21 -18.05 -23.10
CA HIS A 124 -3.87 -19.45 -23.35
C HIS A 124 -2.98 -19.66 -24.58
N LEU A 125 -2.85 -18.67 -25.47
CA LEU A 125 -2.05 -18.76 -26.69
C LEU A 125 -0.61 -18.25 -26.47
N PRO A 126 0.40 -18.87 -27.12
CA PRO A 126 1.78 -18.38 -27.08
C PRO A 126 1.92 -16.97 -27.68
N GLY A 127 2.65 -16.10 -26.99
CA GLY A 127 2.79 -14.66 -27.27
C GLY A 127 1.83 -13.76 -26.47
N PHE A 128 0.76 -14.33 -25.90
CA PHE A 128 -0.26 -13.63 -25.10
C PHE A 128 -0.14 -13.92 -23.60
N GLU A 129 1.00 -14.46 -23.15
CA GLU A 129 1.17 -14.96 -21.79
C GLU A 129 0.94 -13.89 -20.73
N VAL A 130 1.16 -12.60 -21.05
CA VAL A 130 0.87 -11.46 -20.15
C VAL A 130 -0.58 -11.40 -19.66
N PHE A 131 -1.51 -12.02 -20.39
CA PHE A 131 -2.93 -12.08 -20.04
C PHE A 131 -3.34 -13.39 -19.36
N ARG A 132 -2.41 -14.30 -19.07
CA ARG A 132 -2.72 -15.59 -18.47
C ARG A 132 -3.18 -15.42 -17.03
N LYS A 133 -4.22 -16.14 -16.62
CA LYS A 133 -4.74 -16.09 -15.24
C LYS A 133 -3.67 -16.38 -14.17
N GLU A 134 -2.73 -17.26 -14.49
CA GLU A 134 -1.65 -17.74 -13.62
C GLU A 134 -0.33 -16.97 -13.80
N THR A 135 -0.31 -15.83 -14.49
CA THR A 135 0.93 -15.05 -14.62
C THR A 135 1.54 -14.74 -13.27
N THR A 136 2.86 -14.53 -13.29
CA THR A 136 3.70 -13.89 -12.28
C THR A 136 2.88 -12.93 -11.41
N ASN A 137 3.11 -12.94 -10.09
CA ASN A 137 2.41 -12.20 -9.03
C ASN A 137 2.38 -10.65 -9.21
N THR A 138 2.24 -10.12 -10.42
CA THR A 138 2.33 -8.71 -10.82
C THR A 138 1.32 -7.83 -10.11
N VAL A 139 0.07 -8.29 -9.97
CA VAL A 139 -0.94 -7.57 -9.18
C VAL A 139 -0.52 -7.47 -7.72
N ASP A 140 0.06 -8.53 -7.16
CA ASP A 140 0.54 -8.56 -5.78
C ASP A 140 1.83 -7.75 -5.62
N VAL A 141 2.74 -7.75 -6.60
CA VAL A 141 3.93 -6.89 -6.65
C VAL A 141 3.52 -5.43 -6.57
N VAL A 142 2.50 -5.01 -7.33
CA VAL A 142 2.02 -3.63 -7.32
C VAL A 142 1.34 -3.30 -5.98
N ARG A 143 0.49 -4.19 -5.46
CA ARG A 143 -0.26 -3.96 -4.21
C ARG A 143 0.62 -3.99 -2.98
N GLN A 144 1.50 -4.98 -2.87
CA GLN A 144 2.27 -5.29 -1.68
C GLN A 144 3.63 -4.60 -1.67
N ARG A 145 4.25 -4.32 -2.83
CA ARG A 145 5.60 -3.73 -2.89
C ARG A 145 5.57 -2.33 -3.47
N LEU A 146 5.16 -2.14 -4.73
CA LEU A 146 5.29 -0.84 -5.42
C LEU A 146 4.75 0.32 -4.58
N THR A 147 3.54 0.20 -4.04
CA THR A 147 2.90 1.27 -3.24
C THR A 147 3.68 1.65 -1.97
N GLN A 148 4.35 0.67 -1.34
CA GLN A 148 5.18 0.87 -0.14
C GLN A 148 6.47 1.61 -0.49
N PHE A 149 7.07 1.28 -1.64
CA PHE A 149 8.35 1.85 -2.09
C PHE A 149 8.23 3.17 -2.85
N LEU A 150 7.02 3.65 -3.19
CA LEU A 150 6.81 4.94 -3.87
C LEU A 150 7.52 6.12 -3.16
N GLY A 151 7.59 6.09 -1.83
CA GLY A 151 8.27 7.13 -1.05
C GLY A 151 9.77 7.21 -1.32
N LEU A 152 10.40 6.06 -1.56
CA LEU A 152 11.84 5.94 -1.81
C LEU A 152 12.19 6.20 -3.28
N LEU A 153 11.22 6.06 -4.19
CA LEU A 153 11.42 6.20 -5.64
C LEU A 153 11.04 7.57 -6.19
N THR A 154 10.45 8.47 -5.38
CA THR A 154 9.94 9.75 -5.88
C THR A 154 11.06 10.63 -6.48
N GLU A 155 12.20 10.73 -5.80
CA GLU A 155 13.39 11.44 -6.32
C GLU A 155 13.96 10.74 -7.56
N ASP A 156 14.12 9.41 -7.52
CA ASP A 156 14.60 8.61 -8.65
C ASP A 156 13.74 8.79 -9.93
N ILE A 157 12.42 8.88 -9.76
CA ILE A 157 11.46 9.12 -10.84
C ILE A 157 11.61 10.55 -11.35
N SER A 158 11.77 11.53 -10.45
CA SER A 158 11.98 12.94 -10.80
C SER A 158 13.26 13.16 -11.59
N ASP A 159 14.37 12.55 -11.16
CA ASP A 159 15.66 12.63 -11.84
C ASP A 159 15.59 12.02 -13.24
N GLU A 160 14.98 10.84 -13.38
CA GLU A 160 14.85 10.21 -14.68
C GLU A 160 13.87 10.97 -15.59
N MET A 161 12.81 11.56 -15.03
CA MET A 161 11.88 12.45 -15.74
C MET A 161 12.61 13.66 -16.30
N ALA A 162 13.42 14.34 -15.49
CA ALA A 162 14.21 15.49 -15.93
C ALA A 162 15.15 15.12 -17.09
N ALA A 163 15.83 13.97 -16.98
CA ALA A 163 16.76 13.49 -17.99
C ALA A 163 16.06 13.13 -19.31
N VAL A 164 14.97 12.36 -19.28
CA VAL A 164 14.26 11.99 -20.51
C VAL A 164 13.56 13.17 -21.16
N LEU A 165 13.03 14.10 -20.36
CA LEU A 165 12.37 15.29 -20.88
C LEU A 165 13.36 16.17 -21.65
N HIS A 166 14.57 16.37 -21.13
CA HIS A 166 15.66 17.07 -21.83
C HIS A 166 16.08 16.37 -23.13
N GLU A 167 16.01 15.04 -23.21
CA GLU A 167 16.33 14.31 -24.43
C GLU A 167 15.20 14.33 -25.48
N GLN A 168 13.94 14.47 -25.05
CA GLN A 168 12.78 14.39 -25.95
C GLN A 168 12.25 15.76 -26.38
N TRP A 169 12.36 16.79 -25.54
CA TRP A 169 11.89 18.15 -25.79
C TRP A 169 13.10 19.07 -25.89
N SER A 170 13.07 20.04 -26.81
CA SER A 170 14.23 20.89 -27.08
C SER A 170 14.34 22.02 -26.06
N GLU A 171 15.57 22.51 -25.86
CA GLU A 171 15.89 23.71 -25.06
C GLU A 171 15.82 25.00 -25.91
N GLU A 172 15.07 24.96 -27.01
CA GLU A 172 14.88 26.16 -27.84
C GLU A 172 13.93 27.13 -27.13
N THR A 173 14.38 28.37 -26.98
CA THR A 173 13.59 29.47 -26.42
C THR A 173 12.54 30.01 -27.39
N GLU A 174 12.59 29.59 -28.65
CA GLU A 174 11.59 29.91 -29.66
C GLU A 174 10.53 28.82 -29.75
N TRP A 175 9.31 29.22 -30.11
CA TRP A 175 8.21 28.28 -30.31
C TRP A 175 8.53 27.30 -31.43
N HIS A 176 8.56 26.02 -31.11
CA HIS A 176 8.80 24.95 -32.07
C HIS A 176 7.75 23.85 -31.92
N GLU A 177 7.55 23.09 -32.99
CA GLU A 177 6.54 22.04 -33.07
C GLU A 177 7.06 20.72 -32.47
N ILE A 178 6.23 20.07 -31.65
CA ILE A 178 6.51 18.74 -31.10
C ILE A 178 5.35 17.77 -31.35
N GLU A 179 5.70 16.50 -31.54
CA GLU A 179 4.76 15.38 -31.50
C GLU A 179 4.41 15.03 -30.04
N GLY A 180 3.42 15.72 -29.48
CA GLY A 180 3.06 15.61 -28.05
C GLY A 180 2.88 14.16 -27.57
N LYS A 181 1.90 13.42 -28.11
CA LYS A 181 1.61 12.06 -27.62
C LYS A 181 2.78 11.09 -27.83
N THR A 182 3.49 11.17 -28.96
CA THR A 182 4.63 10.30 -29.28
C THR A 182 5.79 10.52 -28.31
N THR A 183 6.13 11.78 -28.02
CA THR A 183 7.22 12.12 -27.09
C THR A 183 6.85 11.76 -25.65
N LEU A 184 5.61 12.05 -25.22
CA LEU A 184 5.09 11.65 -23.91
C LEU A 184 5.11 10.13 -23.72
N LEU A 185 4.79 9.36 -24.76
CA LEU A 185 4.85 7.90 -24.70
C LEU A 185 6.26 7.38 -24.39
N LYS A 186 7.29 7.98 -25.01
CA LYS A 186 8.69 7.63 -24.78
C LYS A 186 9.15 8.04 -23.37
N ILE A 187 8.72 9.22 -22.92
CA ILE A 187 8.98 9.72 -21.56
C ILE A 187 8.42 8.75 -20.52
N ILE A 188 7.14 8.44 -20.59
CA ILE A 188 6.46 7.54 -19.65
C ILE A 188 7.05 6.13 -19.72
N ALA A 189 7.31 5.60 -20.93
CA ALA A 189 7.92 4.27 -21.07
C ALA A 189 9.27 4.15 -20.33
N ARG A 190 10.12 5.18 -20.42
CA ARG A 190 11.42 5.22 -19.74
C ARG A 190 11.29 5.39 -18.23
N VAL A 191 10.42 6.30 -17.80
CA VAL A 191 10.21 6.60 -16.37
C VAL A 191 9.56 5.42 -15.64
N SER A 192 8.53 4.80 -16.23
CA SER A 192 7.97 3.54 -15.73
C SER A 192 9.01 2.43 -15.69
N SER A 193 9.85 2.29 -16.73
CA SER A 193 10.93 1.29 -16.74
C SER A 193 11.99 1.52 -15.66
N ARG A 194 12.24 2.77 -15.22
CA ARG A 194 13.17 3.08 -14.11
C ARG A 194 12.71 2.47 -12.80
N VAL A 195 11.40 2.41 -12.60
CA VAL A 195 10.74 1.82 -11.42
C VAL A 195 10.72 0.30 -11.52
N PHE A 196 10.43 -0.26 -12.70
CA PHE A 196 10.28 -1.70 -12.83
C PHE A 196 11.61 -2.45 -12.94
N LEU A 197 12.60 -1.89 -13.63
CA LEU A 197 13.83 -2.60 -13.99
C LEU A 197 15.12 -1.93 -13.51
N GLY A 198 15.00 -0.80 -12.81
CA GLY A 198 16.13 -0.02 -12.34
C GLY A 198 16.84 0.78 -13.44
N ARG A 199 17.92 1.46 -13.06
CA ARG A 199 18.64 2.42 -13.91
C ARG A 199 19.36 1.77 -15.12
N GLU A 200 19.75 0.51 -14.99
CA GLU A 200 20.56 -0.19 -16.00
C GLU A 200 19.74 -0.54 -17.25
N ILE A 201 18.51 -1.03 -17.08
CA ILE A 201 17.66 -1.46 -18.20
C ILE A 201 16.74 -0.33 -18.69
N CYS A 202 16.35 0.63 -17.83
CA CYS A 202 15.38 1.65 -18.22
C CYS A 202 15.82 2.51 -19.42
N ARG A 203 17.13 2.64 -19.65
CA ARG A 203 17.72 3.37 -20.79
C ARG A 203 18.09 2.47 -21.98
N ASN A 204 17.80 1.17 -21.91
CA ASN A 204 18.08 0.25 -23.01
C ASN A 204 17.10 0.51 -24.18
N PRO A 205 17.58 0.94 -25.36
CA PRO A 205 16.71 1.32 -26.47
C PRO A 205 15.91 0.13 -27.02
N LYS A 206 16.44 -1.10 -26.93
CA LYS A 206 15.70 -2.30 -27.33
C LYS A 206 14.54 -2.56 -26.39
N TRP A 207 14.75 -2.38 -25.08
CA TRP A 207 13.71 -2.56 -24.08
C TRP A 207 12.60 -1.50 -24.19
N GLN A 208 12.97 -0.23 -24.32
CA GLN A 208 12.01 0.86 -24.53
C GLN A 208 11.15 0.63 -25.78
N ARG A 209 11.79 0.22 -26.89
CA ARG A 209 11.06 -0.14 -28.11
C ARG A 209 10.08 -1.28 -27.89
N ILE A 210 10.51 -2.38 -27.25
CA ILE A 210 9.65 -3.55 -27.03
C ILE A 210 8.46 -3.21 -26.13
N THR A 211 8.66 -2.46 -25.05
CA THR A 211 7.58 -2.09 -24.12
C THR A 211 6.54 -1.18 -24.75
N ILE A 212 6.92 -0.38 -25.76
CA ILE A 212 5.99 0.41 -26.57
C ILE A 212 5.33 -0.45 -27.67
N ASP A 213 6.11 -1.21 -28.44
CA ASP A 213 5.61 -1.94 -29.62
C ASP A 213 4.72 -3.13 -29.22
N TYR A 214 5.20 -3.97 -28.29
CA TYR A 214 4.51 -5.21 -27.88
C TYR A 214 3.11 -4.92 -27.36
N THR A 215 2.96 -3.81 -26.64
CA THR A 215 1.72 -3.45 -25.98
C THR A 215 0.63 -3.04 -26.97
N VAL A 216 1.00 -2.48 -28.13
CA VAL A 216 0.08 -2.23 -29.25
C VAL A 216 -0.13 -3.49 -30.08
N ASP A 217 0.95 -4.19 -30.43
CA ASP A 217 0.93 -5.38 -31.27
C ASP A 217 0.13 -6.53 -30.66
N ALA A 218 0.12 -6.66 -29.33
CA ALA A 218 -0.67 -7.66 -28.60
C ALA A 218 -2.17 -7.51 -28.89
N PHE A 219 -2.73 -6.30 -28.81
CA PHE A 219 -4.16 -6.08 -29.10
C PHE A 219 -4.48 -6.25 -30.60
N MET A 220 -3.57 -5.84 -31.49
CA MET A 220 -3.70 -6.11 -32.93
C MET A 220 -3.70 -7.62 -33.22
N ALA A 221 -2.87 -8.39 -32.53
CA ALA A 221 -2.82 -9.84 -32.64
C ALA A 221 -4.10 -10.51 -32.08
N VAL A 222 -4.63 -10.04 -30.94
CA VAL A 222 -5.93 -10.51 -30.40
C VAL A 222 -7.03 -10.30 -31.45
N SER A 223 -7.11 -9.10 -32.01
CA SER A 223 -8.08 -8.73 -33.04
C SER A 223 -7.93 -9.61 -34.29
N ALA A 224 -6.68 -9.86 -34.71
CA ALA A 224 -6.39 -10.71 -35.86
C ALA A 224 -6.85 -12.15 -35.67
N VAL A 225 -6.61 -12.75 -34.50
CA VAL A 225 -7.01 -14.14 -34.18
C VAL A 225 -8.53 -14.28 -34.07
N LYS A 226 -9.20 -13.34 -33.40
CA LYS A 226 -10.66 -13.38 -33.18
C LYS A 226 -11.51 -13.14 -34.43
N ARG A 227 -10.91 -12.83 -35.58
CA ARG A 227 -11.59 -12.92 -36.89
C ARG A 227 -11.97 -14.36 -37.26
N TYR A 228 -11.28 -15.35 -36.71
CA TYR A 228 -11.55 -16.76 -36.96
C TYR A 228 -12.45 -17.35 -35.85
N PRO A 229 -13.24 -18.40 -36.15
CA PRO A 229 -13.98 -19.16 -35.14
C PRO A 229 -13.09 -19.69 -34.00
N ARG A 230 -13.65 -19.77 -32.77
CA ARG A 230 -12.90 -20.14 -31.55
C ARG A 230 -12.11 -21.46 -31.67
N PHE A 231 -12.69 -22.48 -32.30
CA PHE A 231 -12.02 -23.78 -32.46
C PHE A 231 -10.79 -23.73 -33.38
N LEU A 232 -10.71 -22.73 -34.28
CA LEU A 232 -9.55 -22.52 -35.15
C LEU A 232 -8.43 -21.73 -34.48
N HIS A 233 -8.68 -21.07 -33.33
CA HIS A 233 -7.69 -20.21 -32.66
C HIS A 233 -6.38 -20.94 -32.39
N ARG A 234 -6.44 -22.23 -32.01
CA ARG A 234 -5.28 -23.11 -31.75
C ARG A 234 -4.41 -23.41 -32.98
N PHE A 235 -4.92 -23.21 -34.19
CA PHE A 235 -4.19 -23.46 -35.44
C PHE A 235 -3.77 -22.16 -36.11
N VAL A 236 -4.69 -21.21 -36.28
CA VAL A 236 -4.44 -19.97 -37.05
C VAL A 236 -3.35 -19.10 -36.44
N HIS A 237 -3.22 -19.10 -35.11
CA HIS A 237 -2.22 -18.28 -34.42
C HIS A 237 -0.77 -18.66 -34.77
N TRP A 238 -0.50 -19.83 -35.35
CA TRP A 238 0.83 -20.19 -35.85
C TRP A 238 1.18 -19.52 -37.17
N PHE A 239 0.18 -19.18 -37.98
CA PHE A 239 0.36 -18.67 -39.34
C PHE A 239 0.19 -17.16 -39.46
N LEU A 240 -0.53 -16.52 -38.54
CA LEU A 240 -0.75 -15.07 -38.58
C LEU A 240 0.57 -14.29 -38.33
N PRO A 241 0.87 -13.26 -39.14
CA PRO A 241 2.09 -12.46 -38.95
C PRO A 241 2.09 -11.69 -37.63
N GLN A 242 0.92 -11.21 -37.18
CA GLN A 242 0.78 -10.46 -35.92
C GLN A 242 1.16 -11.33 -34.71
N THR A 243 0.69 -12.59 -34.68
CA THR A 243 0.99 -13.51 -33.58
C THR A 243 2.44 -14.01 -33.62
N ARG A 244 3.05 -14.12 -34.81
CA ARG A 244 4.49 -14.37 -34.96
C ARG A 244 5.32 -13.21 -34.41
N LYS A 245 4.92 -11.97 -34.71
CA LYS A 245 5.58 -10.74 -34.24
C LYS A 245 5.62 -10.66 -32.71
N ILE A 246 4.48 -10.84 -32.03
CA ILE A 246 4.43 -10.78 -30.56
C ILE A 246 5.23 -11.91 -29.89
N ARG A 247 5.29 -13.11 -30.49
CA ARG A 247 6.14 -14.19 -29.98
C ARG A 247 7.62 -13.85 -30.11
N ALA A 248 8.02 -13.22 -31.21
CA ALA A 248 9.38 -12.73 -31.40
C ALA A 248 9.72 -11.63 -30.38
N GLN A 249 8.81 -10.69 -30.13
CA GLN A 249 8.98 -9.65 -29.11
C GLN A 249 9.11 -10.23 -27.70
N VAL A 250 8.30 -11.24 -27.34
CA VAL A 250 8.43 -11.94 -26.05
C VAL A 250 9.79 -12.66 -25.94
N ALA A 251 10.25 -13.30 -27.01
CA ALA A 251 11.57 -13.93 -27.04
C ALA A 251 12.71 -12.90 -26.89
N GLU A 252 12.58 -11.72 -27.52
CA GLU A 252 13.53 -10.61 -27.39
C GLU A 252 13.50 -10.00 -25.98
N ALA A 253 12.31 -9.83 -25.38
CA ALA A 253 12.19 -9.38 -24.00
C ALA A 253 12.90 -10.32 -23.02
N ARG A 254 12.74 -11.64 -23.22
CA ARG A 254 13.47 -12.66 -22.44
C ARG A 254 14.98 -12.54 -22.63
N SER A 255 15.47 -12.33 -23.84
CA SER A 255 16.93 -12.21 -24.07
C SER A 255 17.55 -10.96 -23.46
N ILE A 256 16.76 -9.90 -23.23
CA ILE A 256 17.21 -8.68 -22.55
C ILE A 256 17.20 -8.85 -21.02
N ILE A 257 16.16 -9.47 -20.46
CA ILE A 257 15.98 -9.58 -19.01
C ILE A 257 16.81 -10.72 -18.43
N GLN A 258 16.92 -11.86 -19.13
CA GLN A 258 17.57 -13.06 -18.60
C GLN A 258 19.01 -12.82 -18.11
N PRO A 259 19.88 -12.08 -18.84
CA PRO A 259 21.24 -11.80 -18.35
C PRO A 259 21.28 -11.08 -17.00
N VAL A 260 20.33 -10.16 -16.76
CA VAL A 260 20.25 -9.43 -15.48
C VAL A 260 19.75 -10.33 -14.37
N ILE A 261 18.80 -11.22 -14.67
CA ILE A 261 18.35 -12.25 -13.74
C ILE A 261 19.49 -13.21 -13.39
N ASP A 262 20.25 -13.66 -14.37
CA ASP A 262 21.39 -14.57 -14.19
C ASP A 262 22.49 -13.90 -13.35
N GLN A 263 22.77 -12.62 -13.61
CA GLN A 263 23.72 -11.83 -12.83
C GLN A 263 23.28 -11.67 -11.37
N ARG A 264 22.00 -11.37 -11.12
CA ARG A 264 21.44 -11.25 -9.76
C ARG A 264 21.41 -12.58 -9.03
N ALA A 265 21.10 -13.67 -9.74
CA ALA A 265 21.15 -15.02 -9.19
C ALA A 265 22.58 -15.44 -8.82
N ALA A 266 23.57 -15.15 -9.68
CA ALA A 266 24.98 -15.42 -9.43
C ALA A 266 25.56 -14.58 -8.27
N ALA A 267 25.10 -13.33 -8.12
CA ALA A 267 25.46 -12.47 -6.99
C ALA A 267 24.76 -12.85 -5.67
N GLY A 268 23.82 -13.81 -5.72
CA GLY A 268 22.88 -14.08 -4.65
C GLY A 268 21.80 -13.01 -4.58
N TRP A 269 20.53 -13.41 -4.77
CA TRP A 269 19.40 -12.48 -4.58
C TRP A 269 19.47 -11.88 -3.18
N VAL A 270 19.70 -10.57 -3.10
CA VAL A 270 19.92 -9.89 -1.82
C VAL A 270 18.59 -9.73 -1.13
N HIS A 271 18.33 -10.57 -0.13
CA HIS A 271 17.18 -10.44 0.75
C HIS A 271 17.33 -9.20 1.65
N PRO A 272 16.22 -8.52 2.03
CA PRO A 272 16.28 -7.48 3.05
C PRO A 272 16.86 -8.06 4.35
N GLY A 273 18.12 -7.73 4.67
CA GLY A 273 18.79 -8.18 5.91
C GLY A 273 20.27 -8.61 5.78
N HIS A 274 20.82 -8.78 4.57
CA HIS A 274 22.24 -9.11 4.38
C HIS A 274 23.08 -7.86 4.05
N ALA A 275 24.18 -7.66 4.78
CA ALA A 275 24.95 -6.40 4.82
C ALA A 275 25.97 -6.20 3.67
N SER A 276 26.13 -7.14 2.74
CA SER A 276 27.26 -7.12 1.78
C SER A 276 26.88 -7.11 0.28
N GLY A 277 25.63 -6.80 -0.08
CA GLY A 277 25.18 -6.77 -1.48
C GLY A 277 24.53 -5.45 -1.92
N LYS A 278 24.66 -5.11 -3.23
CA LYS A 278 23.97 -3.98 -3.88
C LYS A 278 22.45 -4.22 -3.79
N LYS A 279 21.73 -3.41 -3.00
CA LYS A 279 20.28 -3.53 -2.79
C LYS A 279 19.53 -3.01 -4.03
N TYR A 280 18.58 -3.80 -4.55
CA TYR A 280 17.72 -3.41 -5.67
C TYR A 280 16.33 -3.04 -5.16
N THR A 281 15.84 -1.87 -5.54
CA THR A 281 14.51 -1.35 -5.21
C THR A 281 13.64 -1.27 -6.48
N ASP A 282 13.51 -2.39 -7.17
CA ASP A 282 12.78 -2.50 -8.44
C ASP A 282 11.85 -3.73 -8.49
N ALA A 283 10.99 -3.77 -9.51
CA ALA A 283 9.99 -4.82 -9.65
C ALA A 283 10.58 -6.21 -9.89
N LEU A 284 11.78 -6.31 -10.48
CA LEU A 284 12.49 -7.58 -10.60
C LEU A 284 12.79 -8.20 -9.23
N GLN A 285 13.30 -7.40 -8.28
CA GLN A 285 13.53 -7.88 -6.90
C GLN A 285 12.20 -8.25 -6.22
N TRP A 286 11.18 -7.41 -6.35
CA TRP A 286 9.89 -7.65 -5.71
C TRP A 286 9.19 -8.90 -6.24
N MET A 287 9.29 -9.17 -7.55
CA MET A 287 8.78 -10.39 -8.17
C MET A 287 9.51 -11.62 -7.64
N HIS A 288 10.83 -11.55 -7.48
CA HIS A 288 11.60 -12.63 -6.89
C HIS A 288 11.17 -12.88 -5.44
N ASP A 289 11.09 -11.84 -4.60
CA ASP A 289 10.73 -11.95 -3.19
C ASP A 289 9.34 -12.55 -3.00
N LEU A 290 8.37 -12.16 -3.85
CA LEU A 290 7.01 -12.68 -3.80
C LEU A 290 6.83 -14.04 -4.49
N SER A 291 7.86 -14.55 -5.16
CA SER A 291 7.79 -15.85 -5.83
C SER A 291 7.78 -17.01 -4.83
N ASN A 292 8.31 -16.82 -3.62
CA ASN A 292 8.50 -17.86 -2.60
C ASN A 292 9.15 -19.14 -3.18
N GLY A 293 10.16 -18.98 -4.04
CA GLY A 293 10.87 -20.09 -4.68
C GLY A 293 10.18 -20.72 -5.90
N LYS A 294 9.01 -20.22 -6.31
CA LYS A 294 8.34 -20.67 -7.54
C LYS A 294 9.03 -20.10 -8.78
N LYS A 295 9.16 -20.92 -9.82
CA LYS A 295 9.68 -20.47 -11.11
C LYS A 295 8.73 -19.45 -11.74
N ILE A 296 9.23 -18.24 -11.97
CA ILE A 296 8.49 -17.15 -12.60
C ILE A 296 9.17 -16.71 -13.90
N ASP A 297 8.37 -16.24 -14.86
CA ASP A 297 8.86 -15.59 -16.07
C ASP A 297 8.89 -14.07 -15.83
N PHE A 298 10.07 -13.56 -15.49
CA PHE A 298 10.29 -12.14 -15.23
C PHE A 298 9.97 -11.29 -16.45
N ALA A 299 10.28 -11.76 -17.67
CA ALA A 299 10.00 -10.99 -18.88
C ALA A 299 8.50 -10.82 -19.13
N ILE A 300 7.71 -11.86 -18.89
CA ILE A 300 6.25 -11.75 -18.96
C ILE A 300 5.70 -10.86 -17.86
N GLY A 301 6.25 -10.93 -16.65
CA GLY A 301 5.89 -10.03 -15.55
C GLY A 301 6.13 -8.55 -15.90
N GLU A 302 7.33 -8.24 -16.41
CA GLU A 302 7.75 -6.90 -16.82
C GLU A 302 6.97 -6.35 -18.02
N LEU A 303 6.72 -7.18 -19.03
CA LEU A 303 5.84 -6.81 -20.15
C LEU A 303 4.40 -6.54 -19.66
N GLY A 304 3.92 -7.31 -18.68
CA GLY A 304 2.62 -7.10 -18.06
C GLY A 304 2.51 -5.77 -17.29
N LEU A 305 3.53 -5.43 -16.49
CA LEU A 305 3.61 -4.14 -15.80
C LEU A 305 3.68 -2.97 -16.78
N SER A 306 4.51 -3.10 -17.81
CA SER A 306 4.67 -2.11 -18.88
C SER A 306 3.37 -1.89 -19.66
N LEU A 307 2.66 -2.97 -20.03
CA LEU A 307 1.36 -2.93 -20.68
C LEU A 307 0.32 -2.16 -19.88
N ALA A 308 0.30 -2.35 -18.56
CA ALA A 308 -0.67 -1.71 -17.68
C ALA A 308 -0.37 -0.21 -17.44
N ALA A 309 0.91 0.15 -17.28
CA ALA A 309 1.33 1.49 -16.88
C ALA A 309 1.44 2.47 -18.05
N ILE A 310 2.09 2.07 -19.16
CA ILE A 310 2.62 3.04 -20.14
C ILE A 310 1.51 3.77 -20.90
N HIS A 311 0.60 3.03 -21.55
CA HIS A 311 -0.40 3.63 -22.44
C HIS A 311 -1.44 4.43 -21.68
N THR A 312 -1.91 3.93 -20.53
CA THR A 312 -2.96 4.59 -19.76
C THR A 312 -2.47 5.90 -19.15
N THR A 313 -1.25 5.93 -18.61
CA THR A 313 -0.64 7.16 -18.10
C THR A 313 -0.36 8.15 -19.22
N THR A 314 0.22 7.71 -20.34
CA THR A 314 0.51 8.59 -21.49
C THR A 314 -0.74 9.26 -22.03
N ASP A 315 -1.81 8.49 -22.20
CA ASP A 315 -3.07 8.96 -22.76
C ASP A 315 -3.79 9.94 -21.82
N LEU A 316 -3.71 9.74 -20.50
CA LEU A 316 -4.21 10.71 -19.52
C LEU A 316 -3.36 11.98 -19.48
N LEU A 317 -2.02 11.86 -19.45
CA LEU A 317 -1.12 13.01 -19.47
C LEU A 317 -1.34 13.88 -20.72
N THR A 318 -1.50 13.23 -21.88
CA THR A 318 -1.82 13.90 -23.14
C THR A 318 -3.13 14.69 -23.03
N GLN A 319 -4.18 14.08 -22.46
CA GLN A 319 -5.45 14.76 -22.28
C GLN A 319 -5.32 15.97 -21.35
N VAL A 320 -4.63 15.81 -20.21
CA VAL A 320 -4.40 16.91 -19.26
C VAL A 320 -3.69 18.08 -19.95
N ILE A 321 -2.68 17.81 -20.78
CA ILE A 321 -1.99 18.86 -21.54
C ILE A 321 -2.94 19.56 -22.52
N TYR A 322 -3.81 18.81 -23.22
CA TYR A 322 -4.80 19.41 -24.12
C TYR A 322 -5.84 20.26 -23.40
N ASP A 323 -6.26 19.84 -22.21
CA ASP A 323 -7.19 20.59 -21.37
C ASP A 323 -6.51 21.86 -20.84
N LEU A 324 -5.24 21.79 -20.40
CA LEU A 324 -4.46 22.96 -19.99
C LEU A 324 -4.21 23.96 -21.14
N CYS A 325 -4.01 23.49 -22.37
CA CYS A 325 -3.93 24.37 -23.54
C CYS A 325 -5.23 25.15 -23.79
N GLN A 326 -6.37 24.55 -23.47
CA GLN A 326 -7.70 25.17 -23.61
C GLN A 326 -8.07 26.04 -22.41
N HIS A 327 -7.42 25.83 -21.27
CA HIS A 327 -7.62 26.54 -20.01
C HIS A 327 -6.28 27.11 -19.48
N PRO A 328 -5.65 28.05 -20.22
CA PRO A 328 -4.34 28.61 -19.84
C PRO A 328 -4.38 29.37 -18.51
N ASP A 329 -5.56 29.80 -18.06
CA ASP A 329 -5.80 30.40 -16.74
C ASP A 329 -5.42 29.47 -15.57
N LEU A 330 -5.37 28.15 -15.78
CA LEU A 330 -4.95 27.17 -14.77
C LEU A 330 -3.43 27.01 -14.67
N ILE A 331 -2.66 27.43 -15.68
CA ILE A 331 -1.21 27.19 -15.73
C ILE A 331 -0.49 27.91 -14.59
N GLN A 332 -0.78 29.21 -14.38
CA GLN A 332 -0.11 29.98 -13.33
C GLN A 332 -0.50 29.51 -11.91
N PRO A 333 -1.78 29.27 -11.57
CA PRO A 333 -2.16 28.66 -10.29
C PRO A 333 -1.49 27.31 -10.01
N LEU A 334 -1.31 26.47 -11.05
CA LEU A 334 -0.59 25.20 -10.90
C LEU A 334 0.90 25.42 -10.62
N ARG A 335 1.56 26.36 -11.32
CA ARG A 335 2.96 26.74 -11.07
C ARG A 335 3.16 27.28 -9.66
N ASP A 336 2.22 28.11 -9.18
CA ASP A 336 2.24 28.65 -7.83
C ASP A 336 2.09 27.54 -6.77
N GLU A 337 1.16 26.59 -6.98
CA GLU A 337 1.00 25.41 -6.12
C GLU A 337 2.28 24.56 -6.08
N ILE A 338 2.87 24.28 -7.25
CA ILE A 338 4.12 23.52 -7.37
C ILE A 338 5.23 24.18 -6.56
N ALA A 339 5.44 25.49 -6.73
CA ALA A 339 6.53 26.17 -6.04
C ALA A 339 6.30 26.28 -4.54
N ALA A 340 5.07 26.50 -4.09
CA ALA A 340 4.74 26.52 -2.66
C ALA A 340 5.03 25.17 -2.00
N VAL A 341 4.65 24.07 -2.66
CA VAL A 341 4.78 22.71 -2.13
C VAL A 341 6.22 22.20 -2.22
N LEU A 342 6.85 22.25 -3.40
CA LEU A 342 8.19 21.70 -3.59
C LEU A 342 9.29 22.62 -3.07
N GLY A 343 9.08 23.94 -3.07
CA GLY A 343 10.03 24.89 -2.47
C GLY A 343 10.20 24.72 -0.96
N THR A 344 9.21 24.12 -0.28
CA THR A 344 9.26 23.87 1.17
C THR A 344 9.62 22.43 1.51
N GLU A 345 9.11 21.44 0.77
CA GLU A 345 9.26 20.02 1.15
C GLU A 345 10.26 19.24 0.29
N GLY A 346 10.63 19.73 -0.89
CA GLY A 346 11.37 18.97 -1.89
C GLY A 346 10.58 17.79 -2.44
N TRP A 347 11.27 16.84 -3.08
CA TRP A 347 10.68 15.67 -3.74
C TRP A 347 10.29 14.54 -2.78
N LYS A 348 9.51 14.87 -1.76
CA LYS A 348 8.94 13.89 -0.81
C LYS A 348 7.59 13.40 -1.31
N LYS A 349 7.25 12.14 -1.02
CA LYS A 349 5.91 11.59 -1.30
C LYS A 349 4.80 12.40 -0.62
N THR A 350 5.04 12.96 0.57
CA THR A 350 4.07 13.81 1.27
C THR A 350 3.76 15.10 0.51
N ALA A 351 4.77 15.67 -0.15
CA ALA A 351 4.63 16.89 -0.93
C ALA A 351 3.64 16.68 -2.09
N LEU A 352 3.74 15.57 -2.81
CA LEU A 352 2.82 15.25 -3.91
C LEU A 352 1.35 15.14 -3.46
N TYR A 353 1.06 14.78 -2.21
CA TYR A 353 -0.32 14.75 -1.69
C TYR A 353 -0.89 16.15 -1.40
N LYS A 354 -0.03 17.18 -1.27
CA LYS A 354 -0.44 18.56 -1.01
C LYS A 354 -0.78 19.34 -2.29
N MET A 355 -0.43 18.81 -3.46
CA MET A 355 -0.81 19.38 -4.77
C MET A 355 -2.29 19.04 -5.08
N ARG A 356 -3.21 19.82 -4.50
CA ARG A 356 -4.66 19.61 -4.54
C ARG A 356 -5.27 20.08 -5.86
N LEU A 357 -4.83 21.21 -6.38
CA LEU A 357 -5.28 21.72 -7.68
C LEU A 357 -4.80 20.80 -8.79
N MET A 358 -3.54 20.36 -8.75
CA MET A 358 -3.01 19.35 -9.67
C MET A 358 -3.86 18.06 -9.66
N ASP A 359 -4.22 17.55 -8.48
CA ASP A 359 -5.11 16.38 -8.37
C ASP A 359 -6.47 16.64 -9.02
N SER A 360 -7.05 17.82 -8.78
CA SER A 360 -8.35 18.20 -9.32
C SER A 360 -8.35 18.29 -10.84
N VAL A 361 -7.33 18.93 -11.43
CA VAL A 361 -7.16 19.06 -12.88
C VAL A 361 -6.99 17.69 -13.54
N ILE A 362 -6.11 16.83 -13.00
CA ILE A 362 -5.90 15.48 -13.55
C ILE A 362 -7.19 14.66 -13.46
N LYS A 363 -7.88 14.75 -12.32
CA LYS A 363 -9.11 13.99 -12.10
C LYS A 363 -10.27 14.48 -12.97
N GLU A 364 -10.39 15.78 -13.21
CA GLU A 364 -11.40 16.33 -14.11
C GLU A 364 -11.17 15.90 -15.55
N SER A 365 -9.93 15.96 -16.01
CA SER A 365 -9.52 15.41 -17.32
C SER A 365 -9.91 13.93 -17.43
N GLN A 366 -9.66 13.15 -16.37
CA GLN A 366 -10.02 11.74 -16.29
C GLN A 366 -11.54 11.49 -16.20
N ARG A 367 -12.33 12.40 -15.59
CA ARG A 367 -13.79 12.31 -15.49
C ARG A 367 -14.43 12.51 -16.86
N LEU A 368 -14.03 13.57 -17.57
CA LEU A 368 -14.55 13.94 -18.88
C LEU A 368 -14.11 12.98 -19.98
N LYS A 369 -12.92 12.40 -19.84
CA LYS A 369 -12.42 11.39 -20.76
C LYS A 369 -11.72 10.24 -19.99
N PRO A 370 -12.50 9.31 -19.43
CA PRO A 370 -11.94 8.11 -18.82
C PRO A 370 -11.32 7.22 -19.90
N ALA A 371 -10.37 6.37 -19.53
CA ALA A 371 -9.74 5.44 -20.48
C ALA A 371 -10.75 4.49 -21.16
N ALA A 372 -11.88 4.20 -20.49
CA ALA A 372 -12.95 3.38 -21.05
C ALA A 372 -14.34 3.82 -20.58
N LEU A 373 -15.30 3.74 -21.51
CA LEU A 373 -16.74 3.90 -21.29
C LEU A 373 -17.36 2.77 -20.44
N LEU A 374 -16.72 1.60 -20.46
CA LEU A 374 -17.12 0.42 -19.70
C LEU A 374 -15.96 -0.06 -18.81
N SER A 375 -16.12 0.15 -17.52
CA SER A 375 -15.19 -0.21 -16.44
C SER A 375 -15.61 -1.51 -15.74
N MET A 376 -14.91 -1.88 -14.67
CA MET A 376 -15.20 -3.04 -13.81
C MET A 376 -15.54 -4.33 -14.57
N ARG A 377 -14.80 -4.63 -15.65
CA ARG A 377 -15.10 -5.81 -16.49
C ARG A 377 -14.78 -7.10 -15.75
N ARG A 378 -15.69 -8.08 -15.80
CA ARG A 378 -15.56 -9.35 -15.08
C ARG A 378 -16.06 -10.52 -15.93
N TYR A 379 -15.49 -11.68 -15.66
CA TYR A 379 -16.00 -12.96 -16.12
C TYR A 379 -16.73 -13.65 -14.97
N VAL A 380 -17.93 -14.13 -15.25
CA VAL A 380 -18.82 -14.73 -14.27
C VAL A 380 -18.46 -16.21 -14.12
N THR A 381 -17.86 -16.58 -12.99
CA THR A 381 -17.31 -17.94 -12.77
C THR A 381 -18.34 -18.93 -12.23
N LYS A 382 -19.41 -18.43 -11.61
CA LYS A 382 -20.60 -19.17 -11.16
C LYS A 382 -21.85 -18.32 -11.42
N ASP A 383 -23.01 -18.95 -11.50
CA ASP A 383 -24.29 -18.25 -11.61
C ASP A 383 -24.45 -17.24 -10.45
N VAL A 384 -24.82 -16.00 -10.78
CA VAL A 384 -24.99 -14.90 -9.83
C VAL A 384 -26.43 -14.37 -9.89
N MET A 385 -27.02 -14.10 -8.74
CA MET A 385 -28.29 -13.40 -8.61
C MET A 385 -28.01 -12.04 -7.98
N LEU A 386 -28.40 -10.96 -8.67
CA LEU A 386 -28.34 -9.62 -8.12
C LEU A 386 -29.43 -9.43 -7.06
N GLN A 387 -29.26 -8.45 -6.16
CA GLN A 387 -30.18 -8.15 -5.06
C GLN A 387 -31.61 -7.88 -5.53
N ASP A 388 -31.75 -7.27 -6.71
CA ASP A 388 -33.04 -6.97 -7.31
C ASP A 388 -33.63 -8.15 -8.12
N GLY A 389 -33.05 -9.33 -7.97
CA GLY A 389 -33.51 -10.58 -8.55
C GLY A 389 -33.07 -10.83 -9.99
N HIS A 390 -32.24 -9.98 -10.60
CA HIS A 390 -31.70 -10.24 -11.94
C HIS A 390 -30.68 -11.38 -11.92
N PHE A 391 -30.79 -12.28 -12.89
CA PHE A 391 -29.94 -13.46 -12.99
C PHE A 391 -28.84 -13.25 -14.02
N ILE A 392 -27.61 -13.63 -13.68
CA ILE A 392 -26.44 -13.61 -14.55
C ILE A 392 -25.82 -15.03 -14.58
N PRO A 393 -25.85 -15.72 -15.73
CA PRO A 393 -25.33 -17.08 -15.82
C PRO A 393 -23.80 -17.10 -15.84
N LYS A 394 -23.24 -18.20 -15.34
CA LYS A 394 -21.84 -18.59 -15.50
C LYS A 394 -21.42 -18.49 -16.97
N GLY A 395 -20.22 -17.96 -17.18
CA GLY A 395 -19.63 -17.76 -18.50
C GLY A 395 -19.96 -16.42 -19.15
N SER A 396 -20.77 -15.59 -18.50
CA SER A 396 -21.07 -14.24 -18.98
C SER A 396 -19.86 -13.31 -18.82
N SER A 397 -19.68 -12.41 -19.79
CA SER A 397 -18.80 -11.25 -19.68
C SER A 397 -19.65 -10.05 -19.29
N ILE A 398 -19.25 -9.33 -18.25
CA ILE A 398 -19.98 -8.16 -17.75
C ILE A 398 -19.04 -6.94 -17.66
N GLY A 399 -19.62 -5.75 -17.57
CA GLY A 399 -18.92 -4.51 -17.21
C GLY A 399 -19.88 -3.45 -16.70
N VAL A 400 -19.36 -2.46 -15.99
CA VAL A 400 -20.14 -1.34 -15.44
C VAL A 400 -19.86 -0.09 -16.25
N SER A 401 -20.93 0.57 -16.69
CA SER A 401 -20.81 1.79 -17.48
C SER A 401 -20.21 2.93 -16.65
N SER A 402 -19.46 3.81 -17.30
CA SER A 402 -18.95 5.05 -16.70
C SER A 402 -19.86 6.26 -16.97
N HIS A 403 -21.10 6.07 -17.45
CA HIS A 403 -21.95 7.17 -17.94
C HIS A 403 -22.28 8.24 -16.88
N TRP A 404 -22.22 7.91 -15.58
CA TRP A 404 -22.36 8.89 -14.49
C TRP A 404 -21.31 10.00 -14.52
N SER A 405 -20.18 9.79 -15.20
CA SER A 405 -19.23 10.87 -15.48
C SER A 405 -19.89 12.06 -16.18
N TRP A 406 -20.88 11.85 -17.05
CA TRP A 406 -21.54 12.91 -17.83
C TRP A 406 -23.00 13.14 -17.40
N ASP A 407 -23.40 12.65 -16.22
CA ASP A 407 -24.76 12.75 -15.74
C ASP A 407 -24.97 14.04 -14.93
N SER A 408 -25.90 14.88 -15.39
CA SER A 408 -26.24 16.16 -14.74
C SER A 408 -26.83 16.01 -13.33
N SER A 409 -27.33 14.82 -12.97
CA SER A 409 -27.78 14.52 -11.61
C SER A 409 -26.62 14.22 -10.64
N ILE A 410 -25.42 13.95 -11.19
CA ILE A 410 -24.22 13.62 -10.43
C ILE A 410 -23.23 14.80 -10.41
N TYR A 411 -23.00 15.43 -11.56
CA TYR A 411 -22.10 16.58 -11.70
C TYR A 411 -22.83 17.77 -12.31
N GLU A 412 -22.71 18.94 -11.68
CA GLU A 412 -23.21 20.21 -12.26
C GLU A 412 -22.39 20.57 -13.51
N ASN A 413 -23.07 20.95 -14.60
CA ASN A 413 -22.45 21.21 -15.91
C ASN A 413 -21.45 20.09 -16.29
N PRO A 414 -21.96 18.85 -16.48
CA PRO A 414 -21.12 17.66 -16.55
C PRO A 414 -20.27 17.60 -17.83
N ASP A 415 -20.65 18.31 -18.88
CA ASP A 415 -19.89 18.35 -20.14
C ASP A 415 -18.77 19.41 -20.12
N ASP A 416 -18.80 20.34 -19.16
CA ASP A 416 -17.81 21.41 -19.05
C ASP A 416 -16.62 20.98 -18.18
N PHE A 417 -15.43 21.39 -18.60
CA PHE A 417 -14.20 21.23 -17.82
C PHE A 417 -14.13 22.29 -16.72
N ASP A 418 -14.10 21.85 -15.46
CA ASP A 418 -13.83 22.71 -14.30
C ASP A 418 -12.63 22.16 -13.53
N GLY A 419 -11.45 22.76 -13.74
CA GLY A 419 -10.21 22.36 -13.07
C GLY A 419 -10.26 22.46 -11.55
N TYR A 420 -11.18 23.26 -10.99
CA TYR A 420 -11.39 23.42 -9.54
C TYR A 420 -12.52 22.52 -8.99
N ARG A 421 -13.20 21.73 -9.82
CA ARG A 421 -14.37 20.92 -9.42
C ARG A 421 -14.09 20.07 -8.18
N PHE A 422 -12.96 19.38 -8.14
CA PHE A 422 -12.62 18.51 -7.02
C PHE A 422 -11.93 19.25 -5.87
N VAL A 423 -11.37 20.44 -6.10
CA VAL A 423 -10.99 21.35 -5.01
C VAL A 423 -12.24 21.78 -4.24
N LYS A 424 -13.27 22.28 -4.95
CA LYS A 424 -14.56 22.66 -4.37
C LYS A 424 -15.25 21.48 -3.67
N MET A 425 -15.22 20.29 -4.29
CA MET A 425 -15.74 19.07 -3.66
C MET A 425 -15.01 18.73 -2.34
N ALA A 426 -13.71 19.03 -2.22
CA ALA A 426 -12.97 18.79 -0.99
C ALA A 426 -13.31 19.79 0.13
N GLU A 427 -13.98 20.90 -0.18
CA GLU A 427 -14.47 21.86 0.83
C GLU A 427 -15.76 21.38 1.48
N ASP A 428 -16.52 20.50 0.80
CA ASP A 428 -17.69 19.83 1.37
C ASP A 428 -17.25 18.84 2.48
N PRO A 429 -17.75 18.99 3.72
CA PRO A 429 -17.39 18.10 4.81
C PRO A 429 -17.65 16.63 4.49
N GLY A 430 -16.62 15.78 4.63
CA GLY A 430 -16.68 14.34 4.40
C GLY A 430 -16.41 13.89 2.96
N LYS A 431 -16.33 14.81 1.99
CA LYS A 431 -15.98 14.50 0.60
C LYS A 431 -14.50 14.68 0.27
N GLU A 432 -13.65 15.05 1.23
CA GLU A 432 -12.22 15.32 0.95
C GLU A 432 -11.51 14.08 0.41
N ARG A 433 -11.86 12.89 0.94
CA ARG A 433 -11.35 11.63 0.42
C ARG A 433 -11.85 11.36 -0.99
N GLU A 434 -13.12 11.62 -1.25
CA GLU A 434 -13.72 11.40 -2.56
C GLU A 434 -13.14 12.32 -3.63
N ALA A 435 -12.67 13.52 -3.26
CA ALA A 435 -12.05 14.48 -4.15
C ALA A 435 -10.68 14.07 -4.68
N GLN A 436 -9.89 13.29 -3.92
CA GLN A 436 -8.53 12.88 -4.33
C GLN A 436 -8.52 12.14 -5.68
N PHE A 437 -7.49 12.37 -6.50
CA PHE A 437 -7.35 11.73 -7.82
C PHE A 437 -7.36 10.20 -7.75
N VAL A 438 -6.71 9.63 -6.74
CA VAL A 438 -6.59 8.17 -6.53
C VAL A 438 -7.85 7.51 -5.97
N SER A 439 -8.90 8.28 -5.70
CA SER A 439 -10.15 7.77 -5.13
C SER A 439 -11.04 7.15 -6.18
N THR A 440 -11.77 6.12 -5.76
CA THR A 440 -12.69 5.36 -6.63
C THR A 440 -14.06 5.35 -6.03
N SER A 441 -15.08 5.57 -6.85
CA SER A 441 -16.47 5.50 -6.46
C SER A 441 -17.32 5.03 -7.65
N PRO A 442 -18.58 4.62 -7.43
CA PRO A 442 -19.53 4.41 -8.53
C PRO A 442 -19.66 5.63 -9.47
N GLN A 443 -19.45 6.85 -8.96
CA GLN A 443 -19.49 8.11 -9.71
C GLN A 443 -18.19 8.40 -10.48
N HIS A 444 -17.08 7.74 -10.13
CA HIS A 444 -15.78 7.90 -10.78
C HIS A 444 -15.06 6.54 -10.90
N LEU A 445 -15.37 5.82 -11.98
CA LEU A 445 -14.92 4.45 -12.23
C LEU A 445 -13.63 4.33 -13.06
N ALA A 446 -12.89 5.42 -13.26
CA ALA A 446 -11.71 5.44 -14.13
C ALA A 446 -10.61 4.47 -13.68
N PHE A 447 -10.43 4.30 -12.36
CA PHE A 447 -9.55 3.30 -11.77
C PHE A 447 -10.28 1.99 -11.40
N GLY A 448 -11.52 1.78 -11.85
CA GLY A 448 -12.39 0.71 -11.35
C GLY A 448 -12.84 0.95 -9.90
N HIS A 449 -13.37 -0.09 -9.24
CA HIS A 449 -13.86 0.03 -7.86
C HIS A 449 -13.78 -1.30 -7.10
N GLY A 450 -13.64 -1.23 -5.76
CA GLY A 450 -13.54 -2.35 -4.82
C GLY A 450 -12.28 -3.22 -4.94
N LYS A 451 -12.41 -4.53 -4.71
CA LYS A 451 -11.27 -5.48 -4.62
C LYS A 451 -10.40 -5.51 -5.88
N HIS A 452 -10.96 -5.15 -7.02
CA HIS A 452 -10.29 -5.14 -8.32
C HIS A 452 -10.10 -3.71 -8.86
N ALA A 453 -10.15 -2.69 -8.00
CA ALA A 453 -9.67 -1.36 -8.36
C ALA A 453 -8.19 -1.42 -8.77
N CYS A 454 -7.80 -0.49 -9.64
CA CYS A 454 -6.46 -0.38 -10.20
C CYS A 454 -5.43 -0.35 -9.07
N PRO A 455 -4.54 -1.35 -8.99
CA PRO A 455 -3.53 -1.39 -7.94
C PRO A 455 -2.46 -0.31 -8.16
N GLY A 456 -2.20 0.08 -9.41
CA GLY A 456 -1.17 1.06 -9.78
C GLY A 456 -1.59 2.53 -9.67
N ARG A 457 -2.81 2.85 -9.22
CA ARG A 457 -3.34 4.23 -9.24
C ARG A 457 -2.49 5.24 -8.46
N PHE A 458 -1.87 4.83 -7.36
CA PHE A 458 -0.96 5.69 -6.58
C PHE A 458 0.35 5.95 -7.32
N PHE A 459 0.86 4.93 -8.03
CA PHE A 459 2.02 5.09 -8.88
C PHE A 459 1.73 6.04 -10.05
N ALA A 460 0.61 5.82 -10.76
CA ALA A 460 0.18 6.69 -11.86
C ALA A 460 -0.02 8.14 -11.40
N ALA A 461 -0.62 8.37 -10.22
CA ALA A 461 -0.75 9.70 -9.64
C ALA A 461 0.59 10.38 -9.41
N ASN A 462 1.56 9.68 -8.81
CA ASN A 462 2.89 10.24 -8.60
C ASN A 462 3.60 10.52 -9.93
N GLU A 463 3.56 9.56 -10.87
CA GLU A 463 4.19 9.70 -12.18
C GLU A 463 3.62 10.89 -12.97
N LEU A 464 2.29 11.06 -12.98
CA LEU A 464 1.62 12.20 -13.65
C LEU A 464 1.98 13.54 -13.00
N LYS A 465 1.94 13.64 -11.67
CA LYS A 465 2.28 14.88 -10.96
C LYS A 465 3.74 15.28 -11.18
N ILE A 466 4.65 14.30 -11.14
CA ILE A 466 6.08 14.53 -11.41
C ILE A 466 6.26 14.99 -12.86
N ALA A 467 5.63 14.32 -13.83
CA ALA A 467 5.69 14.70 -15.24
C ALA A 467 5.19 16.14 -15.46
N LEU A 468 3.99 16.44 -14.97
CA LEU A 468 3.39 17.77 -15.10
C LEU A 468 4.20 18.85 -14.40
N THR A 469 4.79 18.55 -13.24
CA THR A 469 5.68 19.49 -12.56
C THR A 469 6.88 19.85 -13.44
N HIS A 470 7.58 18.86 -14.00
CA HIS A 470 8.73 19.12 -14.87
C HIS A 470 8.34 19.86 -16.15
N ILE A 471 7.20 19.52 -16.74
CA ILE A 471 6.68 20.19 -17.94
C ILE A 471 6.30 21.64 -17.64
N LEU A 472 5.42 21.88 -16.65
CA LEU A 472 4.90 23.20 -16.31
C LEU A 472 5.98 24.16 -15.81
N MET A 473 7.01 23.66 -15.13
CA MET A 473 8.08 24.50 -14.58
C MET A 473 9.19 24.81 -15.59
N LYS A 474 9.22 24.14 -16.75
CA LYS A 474 10.28 24.34 -17.76
C LYS A 474 9.77 24.90 -19.09
N TYR A 475 8.53 24.59 -19.46
CA TYR A 475 8.01 24.90 -20.79
C TYR A 475 6.72 25.69 -20.69
N ASP A 476 6.52 26.63 -21.63
CA ASP A 476 5.20 27.04 -22.05
C ASP A 476 4.77 26.18 -23.25
N PHE A 477 3.48 25.85 -23.33
CA PHE A 477 2.95 25.01 -24.40
C PHE A 477 1.55 25.45 -24.82
N LYS A 478 1.24 25.27 -26.10
CA LYS A 478 -0.08 25.57 -26.68
C LYS A 478 -0.37 24.64 -27.86
N LEU A 479 -1.64 24.58 -28.24
CA LEU A 479 -2.08 23.88 -29.45
C LEU A 479 -1.64 24.66 -30.71
N CYS A 480 -1.28 23.94 -31.79
CA CYS A 480 -1.13 24.56 -33.11
C CYS A 480 -2.48 25.10 -33.60
N GLU A 481 -2.49 26.09 -34.51
CA GLU A 481 -3.73 26.73 -34.99
C GLU A 481 -4.74 25.74 -35.61
N ASP A 482 -4.26 24.70 -36.30
CA ASP A 482 -5.09 23.64 -36.92
C ASP A 482 -5.28 22.40 -36.03
N ALA A 483 -4.88 22.47 -34.76
CA ALA A 483 -4.90 21.32 -33.87
C ALA A 483 -6.34 20.92 -33.47
N ASN A 484 -6.61 19.61 -33.47
CA ASN A 484 -7.89 19.06 -33.02
C ASN A 484 -7.68 18.23 -31.74
N PRO A 485 -7.77 18.85 -30.54
CA PRO A 485 -7.51 18.20 -29.25
C PRO A 485 -8.61 17.21 -28.80
N THR A 486 -9.52 16.82 -29.69
CA THR A 486 -10.59 15.89 -29.36
C THR A 486 -10.09 14.48 -29.08
N PHE A 487 -10.94 13.67 -28.47
CA PHE A 487 -10.74 12.23 -28.32
C PHE A 487 -11.66 11.47 -29.27
N PHE A 488 -11.27 10.24 -29.59
CA PHE A 488 -12.13 9.32 -30.35
C PHE A 488 -12.48 8.09 -29.50
N CYS A 489 -13.64 7.51 -29.79
CA CYS A 489 -14.10 6.28 -29.17
C CYS A 489 -13.89 5.11 -30.15
N SER A 490 -13.29 4.02 -29.68
CA SER A 490 -13.21 2.76 -30.42
C SER A 490 -13.77 1.66 -29.54
N GLY A 491 -15.00 1.21 -29.87
CA GLY A 491 -15.77 0.35 -28.98
C GLY A 491 -15.93 1.00 -27.61
N TRP A 492 -15.46 0.34 -26.56
CA TRP A 492 -15.50 0.88 -25.20
C TRP A 492 -14.30 1.74 -24.82
N MET A 493 -13.26 1.83 -25.63
CA MET A 493 -12.06 2.59 -25.31
C MET A 493 -12.22 4.04 -25.77
N MET A 494 -11.70 4.99 -24.99
CA MET A 494 -11.57 6.38 -25.39
C MET A 494 -10.08 6.73 -25.45
N GLN A 495 -9.66 7.38 -26.52
CA GLN A 495 -8.25 7.70 -26.76
C GLN A 495 -8.12 9.17 -27.15
N SER A 496 -7.14 9.85 -26.56
CA SER A 496 -6.82 11.22 -26.97
C SER A 496 -6.23 11.19 -28.37
N ASN A 497 -6.57 12.18 -29.20
CA ASN A 497 -6.02 12.27 -30.55
C ASN A 497 -4.49 12.34 -30.51
N GLY A 498 -3.82 11.35 -31.11
CA GLY A 498 -2.36 11.26 -31.12
C GLY A 498 -1.68 12.08 -32.21
N THR A 499 -2.43 12.61 -33.18
CA THR A 499 -1.88 13.42 -34.27
C THR A 499 -1.92 14.92 -33.97
N THR A 500 -2.52 15.32 -32.85
CA THR A 500 -2.56 16.71 -32.40
C THR A 500 -1.15 17.16 -32.04
N LYS A 501 -0.68 18.17 -32.78
CA LYS A 501 0.64 18.77 -32.58
C LYS A 501 0.56 19.88 -31.53
N LEU A 502 1.65 20.04 -30.79
CA LEU A 502 1.82 21.09 -29.80
C LEU A 502 2.96 22.00 -30.24
N LEU A 503 2.84 23.28 -29.90
CA LEU A 503 3.97 24.20 -29.87
C LEU A 503 4.47 24.27 -28.43
N CYS A 504 5.78 24.23 -28.24
CA CYS A 504 6.41 24.53 -26.96
C CYS A 504 7.61 25.46 -27.15
N ASP A 505 7.95 26.19 -26.09
CA ASP A 505 9.22 26.88 -25.95
C ASP A 505 9.82 26.57 -24.55
N GLU A 506 11.14 26.72 -24.39
CA GLU A 506 11.79 26.68 -23.06
C GLU A 506 11.68 28.03 -22.32
N GLY A 507 10.62 28.80 -22.57
CA GLY A 507 10.34 30.02 -21.84
C GLY A 507 10.17 29.71 -20.35
N LYS A 508 11.22 29.88 -19.55
CA LYS A 508 11.13 29.67 -18.09
C LYS A 508 9.97 30.49 -17.53
N PRO A 509 9.08 29.90 -16.71
CA PRO A 509 7.87 30.56 -16.26
C PRO A 509 8.13 31.93 -15.65
N ARG A 510 7.49 32.97 -16.19
CA ARG A 510 7.45 34.30 -15.58
C ARG A 510 6.05 34.53 -15.04
N CYS A 511 5.97 34.92 -13.77
CA CYS A 511 4.71 35.31 -13.17
C CYS A 511 4.15 36.57 -13.85
N ASP A 512 2.83 36.73 -13.96
CA ASP A 512 2.22 37.93 -14.58
C ASP A 512 2.71 39.23 -13.93
N ASN A 513 2.85 39.25 -12.60
CA ASN A 513 3.40 40.39 -11.88
C ASN A 513 4.86 40.70 -12.29
N CYS A 514 5.64 39.69 -12.64
CA CYS A 514 7.04 39.78 -13.03
C CYS A 514 7.18 40.25 -14.48
N ILE A 515 6.26 39.81 -15.35
CA ILE A 515 6.10 40.29 -16.73
C ILE A 515 5.70 41.77 -16.72
N GLN A 516 4.67 42.12 -15.94
CA GLN A 516 4.20 43.50 -15.80
C GLN A 516 5.24 44.43 -15.17
N ALA A 517 6.03 43.93 -14.22
CA ALA A 517 7.07 44.70 -13.56
C ALA A 517 8.41 44.73 -14.29
N ASP A 518 8.56 44.01 -15.41
CA ASP A 518 9.81 43.79 -16.14
C ASP A 518 10.98 43.39 -15.21
N ARG A 519 10.75 42.38 -14.36
CA ARG A 519 11.73 41.89 -13.37
C ARG A 519 12.02 40.41 -13.56
N ALA A 520 13.26 40.03 -13.23
CA ALA A 520 13.66 38.63 -13.17
C ALA A 520 12.81 37.88 -12.13
N CYS A 521 12.12 36.83 -12.57
CA CYS A 521 11.22 36.07 -11.72
C CYS A 521 11.98 35.11 -10.80
N SER A 522 11.58 35.02 -9.52
CA SER A 522 12.19 34.10 -8.55
C SER A 522 11.98 32.61 -8.88
N PHE A 523 11.06 32.26 -9.80
CA PHE A 523 10.95 30.91 -10.37
C PHE A 523 12.26 30.45 -11.05
N VAL A 524 13.11 31.39 -11.50
CA VAL A 524 14.42 31.11 -12.12
C VAL A 524 15.45 30.57 -11.11
N GLY A 525 15.17 30.64 -9.80
CA GLY A 525 16.07 30.20 -8.72
C GLY A 525 15.93 28.74 -8.27
N MET A 526 14.91 27.99 -8.71
CA MET A 526 14.77 26.57 -8.37
C MET A 526 15.65 25.71 -9.28
N LYS A 527 16.96 25.67 -9.00
CA LYS A 527 17.80 24.58 -9.51
C LYS A 527 17.45 23.30 -8.74
N PRO A 528 17.13 22.19 -9.41
CA PRO A 528 17.39 20.88 -8.86
C PRO A 528 18.92 20.75 -8.77
N ASP A 529 19.48 20.67 -7.57
CA ASP A 529 20.92 20.55 -7.37
C ASP A 529 21.45 19.26 -8.03
N LEU A 530 22.10 19.42 -9.19
CA LEU A 530 23.04 18.44 -9.72
C LEU A 530 24.38 18.63 -8.99
N PRO A 531 24.95 17.61 -8.33
CA PRO A 531 26.27 17.76 -7.71
C PRO A 531 27.34 17.84 -8.80
N SER A 532 28.09 18.94 -8.82
CA SER A 532 29.41 19.02 -9.45
C SER A 532 30.51 19.13 -8.38
N PRO A 533 31.69 18.52 -8.59
CA PRO A 533 32.69 18.35 -7.56
C PRO A 533 33.58 19.59 -7.39
N GLY A 534 33.69 20.07 -6.14
CA GLY A 534 34.83 20.84 -5.64
C GLY A 534 34.69 22.36 -5.68
N GLY A 535 34.95 23.00 -4.53
CA GLY A 535 35.21 24.45 -4.47
C GLY A 535 34.78 25.11 -3.16
N HIS A 536 35.73 25.26 -2.24
CA HIS A 536 35.62 26.01 -0.99
C HIS A 536 35.14 27.47 -1.21
N SER A 537 34.28 28.01 -0.33
CA SER A 537 34.63 29.10 0.63
C SER A 537 33.42 29.84 1.27
N ARG A 538 33.46 29.88 2.62
CA ARG A 538 33.04 30.85 3.67
C ARG A 538 31.72 31.69 3.65
N PRO A 539 31.19 32.07 4.84
CA PRO A 539 29.81 32.57 5.03
C PRO A 539 29.67 34.06 5.43
N ALA A 540 28.39 34.52 5.44
CA ALA A 540 27.74 35.61 6.23
C ALA A 540 27.35 36.90 5.46
N PRO A 541 26.44 37.78 5.97
CA PRO A 541 25.58 37.71 7.18
C PRO A 541 24.08 38.08 6.98
N MET A 542 23.30 37.83 8.04
CA MET A 542 21.96 38.35 8.37
C MET A 542 21.71 39.82 7.99
N SER A 543 20.52 40.11 7.48
CA SER A 543 19.82 41.37 7.77
C SER A 543 18.34 41.11 8.04
N THR A 544 17.98 41.35 9.29
CA THR A 544 16.63 41.62 9.79
C THR A 544 15.97 42.76 9.01
N ARG A 545 14.66 42.65 8.76
CA ARG A 545 13.71 43.76 8.80
C ARG A 545 12.29 43.21 8.91
N LEU A 546 11.70 43.43 10.09
CA LEU A 546 10.26 43.40 10.33
C LEU A 546 9.56 44.39 9.40
N SER A 547 8.43 44.00 8.83
CA SER A 547 7.31 44.92 8.63
C SER A 547 6.00 44.16 8.77
N SER A 548 5.29 44.58 9.81
CA SER A 548 3.94 44.24 10.23
C SER A 548 2.89 44.63 9.17
N ALA A 549 2.00 43.70 8.85
CA ALA A 549 0.70 44.02 8.26
C ALA A 549 -0.36 43.00 8.75
N VAL A 550 -1.01 43.40 9.84
CA VAL A 550 -2.43 43.22 10.20
C VAL A 550 -3.16 41.99 9.62
N THR A 551 -3.37 41.01 10.49
CA THR A 551 -4.32 39.90 10.42
C THR A 551 -5.77 40.38 10.50
N PRO A 552 -6.71 39.88 9.69
CA PRO A 552 -8.09 39.66 10.11
C PRO A 552 -8.23 38.23 10.62
N ALA A 553 -8.69 38.08 11.87
CA ALA A 553 -8.93 36.81 12.51
C ALA A 553 -10.00 35.98 11.76
N LEU A 554 -9.65 34.74 11.41
CA LEU A 554 -10.58 33.69 11.03
C LEU A 554 -11.50 33.35 12.23
N PRO A 555 -12.83 33.17 12.04
CA PRO A 555 -13.69 32.62 13.07
C PRO A 555 -13.29 31.17 13.36
N CYS A 556 -13.16 30.83 14.63
CA CYS A 556 -12.90 29.49 15.13
C CYS A 556 -13.83 28.45 14.46
N LEU A 557 -13.23 27.52 13.70
CA LEU A 557 -13.91 26.34 13.16
C LEU A 557 -14.36 25.47 14.34
N ASN A 558 -15.67 25.41 14.57
CA ASN A 558 -16.29 24.47 15.51
C ASN A 558 -16.03 23.02 15.04
N PHE A 559 -15.28 22.27 15.83
CA PHE A 559 -14.81 20.90 15.59
C PHE A 559 -15.91 19.80 15.64
N THR A 560 -17.19 20.13 15.54
CA THR A 560 -18.29 19.19 15.85
C THR A 560 -19.02 18.56 14.65
N LYS A 561 -18.48 18.57 13.43
CA LYS A 561 -19.16 17.96 12.25
C LYS A 561 -18.30 16.98 11.43
N LEU A 562 -17.53 16.12 12.11
CA LEU A 562 -16.80 15.00 11.49
C LEU A 562 -17.48 13.63 11.64
N ALA A 563 -18.75 13.57 12.04
CA ALA A 563 -19.58 12.38 11.95
C ALA A 563 -20.39 12.47 10.63
N GLN A 564 -20.16 11.65 9.60
CA GLN A 564 -20.62 10.26 9.49
C GLN A 564 -20.02 9.59 8.22
N THR A 565 -19.42 8.39 8.36
CA THR A 565 -19.31 7.28 7.37
C THR A 565 -18.33 6.20 7.90
N PRO A 566 -18.53 4.91 7.56
CA PRO A 566 -19.61 4.01 7.98
C PRO A 566 -19.36 3.42 9.38
N GLU A 567 -20.43 3.27 10.16
CA GLU A 567 -20.41 2.90 11.58
C GLU A 567 -19.88 1.48 11.82
N PHE A 568 -19.04 1.38 12.85
CA PHE A 568 -18.53 0.16 13.50
C PHE A 568 -19.47 -1.05 13.33
N SER A 569 -18.92 -2.13 12.82
CA SER A 569 -19.58 -3.43 12.64
C SER A 569 -19.94 -4.09 13.98
N PRO A 570 -20.82 -5.11 13.99
CA PRO A 570 -21.05 -5.92 15.18
C PRO A 570 -19.78 -6.56 15.76
N MET A 571 -18.77 -6.84 14.91
CA MET A 571 -17.47 -7.32 15.36
C MET A 571 -16.71 -6.25 16.16
N ASP A 572 -16.81 -4.98 15.78
CA ASP A 572 -16.23 -3.87 16.53
C ASP A 572 -16.89 -3.73 17.91
N LEU A 573 -18.21 -3.91 18.01
CA LEU A 573 -18.91 -3.92 19.29
C LEU A 573 -18.46 -5.11 20.16
N ALA A 574 -18.30 -6.30 19.56
CA ALA A 574 -17.79 -7.48 20.24
C ALA A 574 -16.35 -7.27 20.75
N MET A 575 -15.48 -6.66 19.95
CA MET A 575 -14.11 -6.34 20.33
C MET A 575 -14.04 -5.23 21.37
N LEU A 576 -14.92 -4.22 21.33
CA LEU A 576 -14.99 -3.19 22.37
C LEU A 576 -15.52 -3.76 23.70
N HIS A 577 -16.47 -4.70 23.64
CA HIS A 577 -16.92 -5.45 24.80
C HIS A 577 -15.80 -6.33 25.38
N ASN A 578 -15.07 -7.04 24.51
CA ASN A 578 -13.90 -7.83 24.93
C ASN A 578 -12.81 -6.93 25.53
N PHE A 579 -12.59 -5.74 24.98
CA PHE A 579 -11.68 -4.74 25.53
C PHE A 579 -12.04 -4.42 26.97
N SER A 580 -13.30 -4.04 27.19
CA SER A 580 -13.82 -3.59 28.48
C SER A 580 -13.91 -4.69 29.55
N THR A 581 -13.96 -5.96 29.13
CA THR A 581 -14.21 -7.11 30.04
C THR A 581 -12.99 -8.00 30.27
N GLN A 582 -12.15 -8.19 29.25
CA GLN A 582 -11.02 -9.13 29.28
C GLN A 582 -9.69 -8.41 29.04
N THR A 583 -9.56 -7.62 27.96
CA THR A 583 -8.27 -7.02 27.58
C THR A 583 -7.71 -6.08 28.66
N ILE A 584 -8.57 -5.31 29.34
CA ILE A 584 -8.11 -4.38 30.39
C ILE A 584 -7.56 -5.12 31.61
N ARG A 585 -8.20 -6.24 32.00
CA ARG A 585 -7.74 -7.06 33.14
C ARG A 585 -6.39 -7.71 32.87
N SER A 586 -6.08 -7.96 31.60
CA SER A 586 -4.79 -8.51 31.19
C SER A 586 -3.74 -7.44 30.86
N LEU A 587 -4.13 -6.16 30.85
CA LEU A 587 -3.25 -5.02 30.57
C LEU A 587 -2.74 -4.35 31.86
N ALA A 588 -3.56 -4.25 32.90
CA ALA A 588 -3.21 -3.62 34.16
C ALA A 588 -3.70 -4.44 35.35
N SER A 589 -2.97 -4.44 36.46
CA SER A 589 -3.36 -5.17 37.67
C SER A 589 -4.23 -4.33 38.61
N HIS A 590 -4.03 -3.00 38.63
CA HIS A 590 -4.65 -2.12 39.62
C HIS A 590 -6.08 -1.71 39.25
N PRO A 591 -7.07 -1.86 40.16
CA PRO A 591 -8.46 -1.54 39.87
C PRO A 591 -8.70 -0.10 39.38
N GLU A 592 -7.96 0.89 39.88
CA GLU A 592 -8.12 2.28 39.43
C GLU A 592 -7.55 2.50 38.01
N ILE A 593 -6.44 1.85 37.66
CA ILE A 593 -5.86 1.93 36.31
C ILE A 593 -6.76 1.18 35.32
N GLN A 594 -7.28 0.01 35.72
CA GLN A 594 -8.30 -0.71 34.96
C GLN A 594 -9.54 0.17 34.74
N HIS A 595 -9.97 0.92 35.76
CA HIS A 595 -11.09 1.85 35.64
C HIS A 595 -10.79 2.96 34.62
N VAL A 596 -9.62 3.61 34.68
CA VAL A 596 -9.22 4.64 33.69
C VAL A 596 -9.25 4.09 32.26
N TRP A 597 -8.73 2.88 32.04
CA TRP A 597 -8.79 2.23 30.72
C TRP A 597 -10.23 1.87 30.30
N ALA A 598 -11.08 1.45 31.24
CA ALA A 598 -12.44 0.98 30.94
C ALA A 598 -13.44 2.10 30.74
N THR A 599 -13.22 3.26 31.38
CA THR A 599 -14.14 4.40 31.33
C THR A 599 -13.53 5.56 30.57
N SER A 600 -12.49 6.18 31.11
CA SER A 600 -11.94 7.44 30.58
C SER A 600 -11.37 7.25 29.17
N ILE A 601 -10.53 6.24 28.95
CA ILE A 601 -9.92 5.99 27.63
C ILE A 601 -10.94 5.55 26.59
N VAL A 602 -11.94 4.75 26.96
CA VAL A 602 -13.02 4.35 26.04
C VAL A 602 -13.89 5.55 25.68
N GLN A 603 -14.21 6.43 26.63
CA GLN A 603 -14.94 7.68 26.40
C GLN A 603 -14.17 8.60 25.45
N ILE A 604 -12.88 8.85 25.74
CA ILE A 604 -11.99 9.59 24.84
C ILE A 604 -11.92 8.91 23.46
N GLY A 605 -11.94 7.57 23.43
CA GLY A 605 -11.99 6.80 22.18
C GLY A 605 -13.22 7.10 21.33
N PHE A 606 -14.40 7.22 21.94
CA PHE A 606 -15.63 7.59 21.23
C PHE A 606 -15.54 8.99 20.59
N ASP A 607 -14.83 9.92 21.24
CA ASP A 607 -14.61 11.27 20.71
C ASP A 607 -13.47 11.31 19.67
N HIS A 608 -12.50 10.39 19.77
CA HIS A 608 -11.30 10.34 18.92
C HIS A 608 -11.12 8.99 18.22
N ARG A 609 -11.55 8.94 16.95
CA ARG A 609 -11.57 7.70 16.12
C ARG A 609 -10.25 6.94 16.04
N PHE A 610 -9.12 7.65 16.03
CA PHE A 610 -7.81 7.00 15.97
C PHE A 610 -7.56 6.13 17.21
N LEU A 611 -7.96 6.62 18.39
CA LEU A 611 -7.83 5.90 19.64
C LEU A 611 -8.76 4.69 19.64
N LEU A 612 -10.02 4.85 19.23
CA LEU A 612 -10.98 3.73 19.19
C LEU A 612 -10.51 2.60 18.28
N HIS A 613 -9.98 2.88 17.09
CA HIS A 613 -9.35 1.86 16.25
C HIS A 613 -8.13 1.20 16.92
N GLY A 614 -7.34 1.96 17.68
CA GLY A 614 -6.25 1.40 18.48
C GLY A 614 -6.74 0.41 19.54
N LEU A 615 -7.81 0.75 20.28
CA LEU A 615 -8.39 -0.13 21.31
C LEU A 615 -8.94 -1.43 20.71
N LEU A 616 -9.63 -1.33 19.56
CA LEU A 616 -10.16 -2.49 18.84
C LEU A 616 -9.03 -3.40 18.34
N SER A 617 -7.97 -2.82 17.78
CA SER A 617 -6.78 -3.54 17.36
C SER A 617 -6.13 -4.28 18.53
N LEU A 618 -5.97 -3.61 19.67
CA LEU A 618 -5.36 -4.20 20.86
C LEU A 618 -6.21 -5.34 21.43
N SER A 619 -7.54 -5.18 21.45
CA SER A 619 -8.45 -6.21 21.94
C SER A 619 -8.48 -7.45 21.06
N ALA A 620 -8.54 -7.26 19.73
CA ALA A 620 -8.50 -8.38 18.79
C ALA A 620 -7.18 -9.15 18.87
N LEU A 621 -6.06 -8.45 19.04
CA LEU A 621 -4.76 -9.09 19.20
C LEU A 621 -4.64 -9.86 20.53
N GLN A 622 -5.16 -9.30 21.62
CA GLN A 622 -5.23 -10.01 22.90
C GLN A 622 -6.13 -11.26 22.79
N ALA A 623 -7.28 -11.17 22.13
CA ALA A 623 -8.17 -12.30 21.92
C ALA A 623 -7.50 -13.40 21.05
N ALA A 624 -6.79 -13.00 19.98
CA ALA A 624 -6.02 -13.91 19.13
C ALA A 624 -4.90 -14.62 19.89
N TYR A 625 -4.35 -13.97 20.91
CA TYR A 625 -3.27 -14.47 21.73
C TYR A 625 -3.75 -15.46 22.81
N THR A 626 -4.97 -15.28 23.34
CA THR A 626 -5.54 -16.14 24.39
C THR A 626 -6.46 -17.25 23.86
N GLY A 627 -6.98 -17.16 22.62
CA GLY A 627 -7.91 -18.12 22.02
C GLY A 627 -7.28 -19.05 20.97
N SER A 628 -7.86 -20.24 20.74
CA SER A 628 -7.27 -21.30 19.90
C SER A 628 -7.90 -21.52 18.51
N GLU A 629 -9.12 -21.08 18.22
CA GLU A 629 -9.83 -21.50 16.97
C GLU A 629 -9.88 -20.43 15.84
N ASP A 630 -9.84 -19.13 16.13
CA ASP A 630 -9.99 -18.04 15.12
C ASP A 630 -8.80 -17.04 15.05
N SER A 631 -7.61 -17.43 15.55
CA SER A 631 -6.46 -16.53 15.75
C SER A 631 -6.05 -15.76 14.48
N ARG A 632 -6.08 -16.36 13.28
CA ARG A 632 -5.70 -15.69 12.02
C ARG A 632 -6.64 -14.56 11.61
N GLN A 633 -7.95 -14.75 11.75
CA GLN A 633 -8.93 -13.73 11.37
C GLN A 633 -8.85 -12.52 12.32
N LEU A 634 -8.62 -12.78 13.60
CA LEU A 634 -8.44 -11.75 14.62
C LEU A 634 -7.13 -10.96 14.41
N ILE A 635 -6.05 -11.61 13.97
CA ILE A 635 -4.79 -10.93 13.60
C ILE A 635 -5.00 -10.04 12.37
N ASP A 636 -5.65 -10.53 11.32
CA ASP A 636 -5.96 -9.74 10.13
C ASP A 636 -6.85 -8.52 10.48
N TYR A 637 -7.84 -8.73 11.35
CA TYR A 637 -8.71 -7.67 11.86
C TYR A 637 -7.93 -6.65 12.69
N ALA A 638 -7.05 -7.10 13.61
CA ALA A 638 -6.18 -6.21 14.37
C ALA A 638 -5.29 -5.36 13.44
N SER A 639 -4.68 -5.96 12.41
CA SER A 639 -3.82 -5.25 11.46
C SER A 639 -4.56 -4.15 10.67
N GLN A 640 -5.82 -4.40 10.28
CA GLN A 640 -6.65 -3.40 9.60
C GLN A 640 -6.96 -2.19 10.49
N HIS A 641 -7.31 -2.45 11.75
CA HIS A 641 -7.59 -1.39 12.72
C HIS A 641 -6.32 -0.66 13.15
N GLN A 642 -5.18 -1.35 13.30
CA GLN A 642 -3.88 -0.73 13.55
C GLN A 642 -3.48 0.23 12.42
N THR A 643 -3.63 -0.19 11.17
CA THR A 643 -3.35 0.65 9.99
C THR A 643 -4.21 1.92 9.99
N SER A 644 -5.48 1.78 10.35
CA SER A 644 -6.43 2.89 10.43
C SER A 644 -6.11 3.84 11.60
N ALA A 645 -5.79 3.29 12.77
CA ALA A 645 -5.38 4.04 13.95
C ALA A 645 -4.13 4.87 13.67
N LEU A 646 -3.06 4.24 13.15
CA LEU A 646 -1.78 4.91 12.88
C LEU A 646 -1.91 6.01 11.81
N ARG A 647 -2.68 5.76 10.75
CA ARG A 647 -2.92 6.78 9.71
C ARG A 647 -3.58 8.03 10.28
N LEU A 648 -4.61 7.87 11.10
CA LEU A 648 -5.33 8.98 11.72
C LEU A 648 -4.51 9.66 12.83
N TYR A 649 -3.72 8.86 13.56
CA TYR A 649 -2.82 9.34 14.61
C TYR A 649 -1.71 10.25 14.07
N GLN A 650 -1.12 9.89 12.93
CA GLN A 650 -0.11 10.72 12.26
C GLN A 650 -0.65 12.11 11.91
N LEU A 651 -1.89 12.18 11.43
CA LEU A 651 -2.58 13.45 11.16
C LEU A 651 -2.83 14.27 12.45
N ALA A 652 -3.16 13.59 13.56
CA ALA A 652 -3.38 14.23 14.86
C ALA A 652 -2.08 14.75 15.52
N ILE A 653 -0.92 14.16 15.20
CA ILE A 653 0.37 14.64 15.69
C ILE A 653 0.87 15.85 14.90
N GLU A 654 0.59 15.94 13.60
CA GLU A 654 1.04 17.04 12.74
C GLU A 654 0.39 18.39 13.10
N ASN A 655 -0.86 18.40 13.56
CA ASN A 655 -1.58 19.60 14.03
C ASN A 655 -2.47 19.30 15.25
N PRO A 656 -1.88 19.12 16.45
CA PRO A 656 -2.61 18.65 17.61
C PRO A 656 -3.44 19.78 18.25
N THR A 657 -4.75 19.61 18.35
CA THR A 657 -5.60 20.51 19.15
C THR A 657 -5.59 20.11 20.62
N GLU A 658 -5.86 21.06 21.53
CA GLU A 658 -5.81 20.84 22.99
C GLU A 658 -6.72 19.69 23.45
N ASP A 659 -7.87 19.49 22.81
CA ASP A 659 -8.81 18.39 23.08
C ASP A 659 -8.26 17.01 22.67
N GLN A 660 -7.22 16.95 21.83
CA GLN A 660 -6.65 15.69 21.33
C GLN A 660 -5.48 15.17 22.18
N TYR A 661 -5.02 15.91 23.18
CA TYR A 661 -3.80 15.55 23.93
C TYR A 661 -3.95 14.24 24.69
N ASP A 662 -5.06 14.06 25.39
CA ASP A 662 -5.36 12.84 26.13
C ASP A 662 -5.49 11.63 25.18
N ALA A 663 -6.11 11.83 24.02
CA ALA A 663 -6.27 10.79 23.02
C ALA A 663 -4.93 10.37 22.37
N VAL A 664 -4.09 11.36 22.04
CA VAL A 664 -2.75 11.13 21.46
C VAL A 664 -1.88 10.37 22.44
N PHE A 665 -1.92 10.72 23.72
CA PHE A 665 -1.21 10.02 24.78
C PHE A 665 -1.72 8.58 24.97
N ALA A 666 -3.04 8.38 25.03
CA ALA A 666 -3.60 7.04 25.17
C ALA A 666 -3.25 6.12 23.99
N LEU A 667 -3.33 6.63 22.75
CA LEU A 667 -2.96 5.83 21.57
C LEU A 667 -1.45 5.58 21.52
N SER A 668 -0.62 6.51 22.00
CA SER A 668 0.83 6.29 22.13
C SER A 668 1.15 5.03 22.93
N ILE A 669 0.48 4.84 24.06
CA ILE A 669 0.66 3.66 24.91
C ILE A 669 0.25 2.39 24.16
N VAL A 670 -0.91 2.42 23.49
CA VAL A 670 -1.40 1.30 22.68
C VAL A 670 -0.42 0.93 21.56
N VAL A 671 0.14 1.92 20.87
CA VAL A 671 1.10 1.72 19.78
C VAL A 671 2.39 1.05 20.26
N ILE A 672 2.90 1.41 21.45
CA ILE A 672 4.05 0.73 22.06
C ILE A 672 3.72 -0.73 22.32
N ILE A 673 2.55 -1.02 22.88
CA ILE A 673 2.12 -2.40 23.18
C ILE A 673 2.01 -3.23 21.89
N LEU A 674 1.36 -2.69 20.85
CA LEU A 674 1.24 -3.35 19.55
C LEU A 674 2.62 -3.61 18.92
N ALA A 675 3.56 -2.67 19.05
CA ALA A 675 4.92 -2.84 18.56
C ALA A 675 5.68 -3.93 19.32
N ILE A 676 5.52 -4.03 20.65
CA ILE A 676 6.13 -5.09 21.46
C ILE A 676 5.57 -6.46 21.05
N VAL A 677 4.25 -6.59 20.86
CA VAL A 677 3.66 -7.88 20.45
C VAL A 677 4.17 -8.32 19.08
N ALA A 678 4.32 -7.38 18.13
CA ALA A 678 4.87 -7.69 16.81
C ALA A 678 6.30 -8.26 16.89
N THR A 679 7.09 -7.90 17.92
CA THR A 679 8.43 -8.47 18.10
C THR A 679 8.40 -9.98 18.38
N CYS A 680 7.35 -10.51 19.03
CA CYS A 680 7.21 -11.96 19.25
C CYS A 680 7.23 -12.76 17.95
N ASP A 681 6.63 -12.21 16.88
CA ASP A 681 6.55 -12.87 15.58
C ASP A 681 7.85 -12.72 14.79
N GLU A 682 8.53 -11.57 14.90
CA GLU A 682 9.82 -11.30 14.22
C GLU A 682 10.97 -12.20 14.73
N TYR A 683 11.01 -12.50 16.03
CA TYR A 683 12.02 -13.40 16.60
C TYR A 683 11.75 -14.89 16.33
N GLY A 684 10.58 -15.24 15.76
CA GLY A 684 10.15 -16.61 15.52
C GLY A 684 10.55 -17.23 14.18
N GLU A 685 10.74 -16.44 13.11
CA GLU A 685 10.91 -17.00 11.74
C GLU A 685 12.21 -16.66 10.98
N ALA A 686 12.96 -15.59 11.30
CA ALA A 686 14.28 -15.35 10.68
C ALA A 686 15.01 -14.19 11.38
N GLY A 687 15.87 -14.52 12.34
CA GLY A 687 16.53 -13.61 13.27
C GLY A 687 17.13 -12.32 12.70
N THR A 688 16.52 -11.19 13.07
CA THR A 688 17.15 -9.86 13.19
C THR A 688 16.69 -9.23 14.52
N PHE A 689 17.61 -8.63 15.30
CA PHE A 689 17.26 -7.86 16.50
C PHE A 689 16.83 -6.46 16.10
N ASP A 690 15.55 -6.30 15.73
CA ASP A 690 15.02 -5.01 15.35
C ASP A 690 14.56 -4.21 16.59
N CYS A 691 15.34 -3.20 16.97
CA CYS A 691 15.04 -2.33 18.10
C CYS A 691 14.03 -1.21 17.76
N LYS A 692 13.29 -1.32 16.65
CA LYS A 692 12.24 -0.36 16.24
C LYS A 692 11.27 0.00 17.36
N TRP A 693 10.83 -0.97 18.18
CA TRP A 693 9.89 -0.72 19.27
C TRP A 693 10.52 0.15 20.39
N ILE A 694 11.82 0.01 20.66
CA ILE A 694 12.59 0.86 21.59
C ILE A 694 12.66 2.28 21.02
N ARG A 695 12.98 2.42 19.73
CA ARG A 695 13.04 3.73 19.03
C ARG A 695 11.66 4.41 19.02
N LEU A 696 10.60 3.64 18.80
CA LEU A 696 9.21 4.12 18.81
C LEU A 696 8.79 4.61 20.20
N ALA A 697 9.10 3.83 21.24
CA ALA A 697 8.84 4.23 22.63
C ALA A 697 9.56 5.54 22.98
N ARG A 698 10.82 5.71 22.55
CA ARG A 698 11.58 6.96 22.75
C ARG A 698 10.96 8.15 21.99
N GLY A 699 10.63 7.98 20.71
CA GLY A 699 10.02 9.06 19.91
C GLY A 699 8.63 9.48 20.42
N ILE A 700 7.88 8.55 21.00
CA ILE A 700 6.58 8.84 21.63
C ILE A 700 6.72 9.76 22.86
N ARG A 701 7.80 9.61 23.64
CA ARG A 701 8.09 10.52 24.76
C ARG A 701 8.35 11.94 24.25
N ASP A 702 9.07 12.08 23.13
CA ASP A 702 9.34 13.37 22.51
C ASP A 702 8.05 14.04 21.99
N VAL A 703 7.13 13.24 21.41
CA VAL A 703 5.82 13.72 20.93
C VAL A 703 4.94 14.26 22.07
N ASN A 704 4.98 13.62 23.26
CA ASN A 704 4.15 13.98 24.40
C ASN A 704 4.82 14.94 25.40
N GLY A 705 6.13 15.23 25.23
CA GLY A 705 6.98 15.92 26.22
C GLY A 705 6.40 17.22 26.77
N ASN A 706 5.94 18.12 25.89
CA ASN A 706 5.37 19.42 26.29
C ASN A 706 3.91 19.33 26.78
N ARG A 707 3.27 18.17 26.67
CA ARG A 707 1.84 17.95 26.95
C ARG A 707 1.61 17.26 28.29
N PHE A 708 2.64 16.62 28.86
CA PHE A 708 2.53 15.87 30.12
C PHE A 708 2.02 16.71 31.29
N SER A 709 2.37 18.00 31.37
CA SER A 709 1.85 18.90 32.41
C SER A 709 0.32 18.98 32.37
N ARG A 710 -0.27 19.06 31.18
CA ARG A 710 -1.71 19.14 31.00
C ARG A 710 -2.41 17.80 31.26
N ILE A 711 -1.85 16.70 30.76
CA ILE A 711 -2.41 15.36 30.96
C ILE A 711 -2.36 14.98 32.46
N LYS A 712 -1.36 15.47 33.22
CA LYS A 712 -1.28 15.32 34.69
C LYS A 712 -2.43 15.98 35.45
N GLU A 713 -3.06 17.01 34.87
CA GLU A 713 -4.24 17.68 35.44
C GLU A 713 -5.55 17.00 35.02
N GLY A 714 -5.48 16.05 34.09
CA GLY A 714 -6.63 15.39 33.45
C GLY A 714 -6.96 13.99 33.99
N PRO A 715 -7.93 13.30 33.36
CA PRO A 715 -8.39 11.98 33.79
C PRO A 715 -7.35 10.87 33.61
N LEU A 716 -6.31 11.11 32.79
CA LEU A 716 -5.24 10.14 32.53
C LEU A 716 -4.02 10.31 33.45
N SER A 717 -4.11 11.15 34.48
CA SER A 717 -3.02 11.43 35.43
C SER A 717 -2.41 10.19 36.07
N LEU A 718 -3.22 9.16 36.36
CA LEU A 718 -2.77 7.88 36.92
C LEU A 718 -1.88 7.04 35.97
N LEU A 719 -1.89 7.35 34.67
CA LEU A 719 -1.06 6.67 33.67
C LEU A 719 0.27 7.39 33.42
N ILE A 720 0.47 8.57 34.00
CA ILE A 720 1.70 9.33 33.84
C ILE A 720 2.68 8.94 34.94
N TYR A 721 3.84 8.48 34.52
CA TYR A 721 4.98 8.28 35.39
C TYR A 721 5.81 9.57 35.47
N ASP A 722 6.08 10.04 36.69
CA ASP A 722 6.92 11.21 36.93
C ASP A 722 8.39 10.79 37.00
N ASP A 723 9.06 10.85 35.84
CA ASP A 723 10.48 10.57 35.72
C ASP A 723 11.31 11.65 36.41
N LYS A 724 11.72 11.38 37.66
CA LYS A 724 12.55 12.28 38.47
C LYS A 724 13.94 12.53 37.88
N PHE A 725 14.36 11.73 36.90
CA PHE A 725 15.66 11.83 36.24
C PHE A 725 15.52 12.33 34.80
N GLN A 726 14.41 12.98 34.44
CA GLN A 726 14.20 13.51 33.10
C GLN A 726 15.36 14.44 32.68
N GLY A 727 16.08 14.06 31.63
CA GLY A 727 17.25 14.80 31.13
C GLY A 727 18.55 14.59 31.92
N ALA A 728 18.55 13.71 32.93
CA ALA A 728 19.75 13.32 33.66
C ALA A 728 20.62 12.38 32.83
N THR A 729 21.93 12.58 32.92
CA THR A 729 22.93 11.69 32.36
C THR A 729 23.08 10.43 33.22
N PRO A 730 23.52 9.29 32.65
CA PRO A 730 23.81 8.08 33.43
C PRO A 730 24.75 8.33 34.62
N LYS A 731 25.71 9.26 34.49
CA LYS A 731 26.60 9.67 35.61
C LYS A 731 25.85 10.36 36.76
N GLN A 732 24.83 11.16 36.46
CA GLN A 732 23.96 11.79 37.47
C GLN A 732 23.02 10.78 38.12
N ILE A 733 22.57 9.76 37.37
CA ILE A 733 21.81 8.64 37.93
C ILE A 733 22.71 7.82 38.88
N GLN A 734 23.98 7.61 38.51
CA GLN A 734 24.95 6.88 39.31
C GLN A 734 25.24 7.52 40.67
N SER A 735 25.23 8.86 40.77
CA SER A 735 25.49 9.57 42.02
C SER A 735 24.32 9.51 43.02
N VAL A 736 23.12 9.14 42.55
CA VAL A 736 21.91 9.01 43.37
C VAL A 736 21.65 7.55 43.79
N LEU A 737 22.28 6.58 43.13
CA LEU A 737 22.21 5.17 43.52
C LEU A 737 22.84 4.93 44.90
N SER A 738 21.99 4.59 45.89
CA SER A 738 22.43 4.31 47.26
C SER A 738 23.36 3.10 47.32
N GLU A 739 24.22 3.04 48.34
CA GLU A 739 25.13 1.90 48.55
C GLU A 739 24.34 0.59 48.77
N LYS A 740 23.21 0.69 49.49
CA LYS A 740 22.24 -0.39 49.75
C LYS A 740 21.63 -0.99 48.46
N ALA A 741 21.42 -0.16 47.43
CA ALA A 741 20.93 -0.60 46.13
C ALA A 741 21.92 -1.50 45.37
N ARG A 742 23.23 -1.37 45.64
CA ARG A 742 24.27 -2.16 44.97
C ARG A 742 24.35 -3.59 45.51
N ASP A 743 24.05 -3.77 46.79
CA ASP A 743 24.11 -5.08 47.48
C ASP A 743 22.94 -6.00 47.11
N CYS A 744 21.78 -5.44 46.78
CA CYS A 744 20.56 -6.20 46.43
C CYS A 744 20.56 -6.78 45.01
N LEU A 745 21.55 -6.49 44.16
CA LEU A 745 21.58 -6.97 42.78
C LEU A 745 21.86 -8.49 42.70
N PRO A 746 21.28 -9.19 41.71
CA PRO A 746 21.62 -10.59 41.43
C PRO A 746 23.13 -10.81 41.23
N ASP A 747 23.64 -11.96 41.67
CA ASP A 747 25.07 -12.28 41.68
C ASP A 747 25.68 -12.37 40.27
N ASP A 748 24.89 -12.80 39.29
CA ASP A 748 25.22 -12.80 37.86
C ASP A 748 25.31 -11.36 37.31
N LEU A 749 24.36 -10.49 37.66
CA LEU A 749 24.38 -9.08 37.27
C LEU A 749 25.60 -8.33 37.84
N LYS A 750 25.96 -8.57 39.11
CA LYS A 750 27.14 -7.96 39.78
C LYS A 750 28.46 -8.27 39.08
N ARG A 751 28.54 -9.36 38.33
CA ARG A 751 29.77 -9.81 37.66
C ARG A 751 29.89 -9.31 36.21
N LEU A 752 28.84 -8.72 35.63
CA LEU A 752 28.82 -8.34 34.21
C LEU A 752 29.93 -7.36 33.82
N GLU A 753 30.31 -6.41 34.69
CA GLU A 753 31.40 -5.44 34.41
C GLU A 753 32.73 -6.14 34.03
N ARG A 754 32.93 -7.42 34.43
CA ARG A 754 34.11 -8.21 34.06
C ARG A 754 34.23 -8.42 32.55
N LEU A 755 33.13 -8.38 31.81
CA LEU A 755 33.10 -8.57 30.34
C LEU A 755 33.73 -7.42 29.55
N TRP A 756 33.88 -6.23 30.14
CA TRP A 756 34.48 -5.06 29.46
C TRP A 756 35.51 -4.28 30.29
N HIS A 757 35.67 -4.57 31.59
CA HIS A 757 36.71 -4.00 32.47
C HIS A 757 37.54 -5.02 33.26
N GLY A 758 37.22 -6.33 33.21
CA GLY A 758 37.87 -7.37 34.02
C GLY A 758 38.78 -8.33 33.26
N GLU A 759 39.21 -9.40 33.95
CA GLU A 759 40.06 -10.46 33.38
C GLU A 759 39.39 -11.24 32.23
N GLU A 760 38.06 -11.23 32.17
CA GLU A 760 37.25 -11.86 31.12
C GLU A 760 36.81 -10.85 30.03
N SER A 761 37.51 -9.72 29.92
CA SER A 761 37.22 -8.70 28.91
C SER A 761 37.45 -9.26 27.50
N LEU A 762 36.45 -9.09 26.61
CA LEU A 762 36.60 -9.49 25.21
C LEU A 762 37.71 -8.66 24.50
N PRO A 763 38.53 -9.29 23.65
CA PRO A 763 39.63 -8.59 22.96
C PRO A 763 39.10 -7.62 21.91
N GLY A 764 39.77 -6.47 21.74
CA GLY A 764 39.46 -5.49 20.69
C GLY A 764 38.40 -4.43 21.05
N LEU A 765 37.95 -4.36 22.31
CA LEU A 765 37.00 -3.34 22.76
C LEU A 765 37.62 -1.94 22.81
N SER A 766 36.99 -1.00 22.09
CA SER A 766 37.34 0.43 22.15
C SER A 766 36.94 1.07 23.48
N GLU A 767 37.63 2.14 23.88
CA GLU A 767 37.28 2.93 25.07
C GLU A 767 35.84 3.49 24.98
N THR A 768 35.40 3.85 23.78
CA THR A 768 34.03 4.29 23.51
C THR A 768 32.97 3.22 23.77
N GLU A 769 33.27 1.95 23.45
CA GLU A 769 32.35 0.84 23.72
C GLU A 769 32.26 0.56 25.22
N ARG A 770 33.39 0.55 25.92
CA ARG A 770 33.43 0.37 27.39
C ARG A 770 32.60 1.43 28.11
N ASN A 771 32.80 2.70 27.75
CA ASN A 771 32.00 3.81 28.30
C ASN A 771 30.51 3.64 28.00
N THR A 772 30.15 3.17 26.80
CA THR A 772 28.74 2.91 26.45
C THR A 772 28.14 1.80 27.31
N TYR A 773 28.89 0.72 27.58
CA TYR A 773 28.41 -0.36 28.44
C TYR A 773 28.28 0.06 29.90
N ASP A 774 29.20 0.88 30.42
CA ASP A 774 29.09 1.44 31.77
C ASP A 774 27.81 2.26 31.94
N GLU A 775 27.49 3.13 30.96
CA GLU A 775 26.28 3.95 30.98
C GLU A 775 25.00 3.09 30.99
N VAL A 776 24.94 2.06 30.14
CA VAL A 776 23.80 1.14 30.07
C VAL A 776 23.67 0.32 31.34
N PHE A 777 24.79 -0.13 31.90
CA PHE A 777 24.82 -0.92 33.11
C PHE A 777 24.35 -0.13 34.32
N VAL A 778 24.71 1.16 34.43
CA VAL A 778 24.16 2.05 35.46
C VAL A 778 22.64 2.13 35.39
N CYS A 779 22.08 2.33 34.19
CA CYS A 779 20.62 2.35 33.99
C CYS A 779 19.97 1.01 34.38
N LEU A 780 20.61 -0.12 34.04
CA LEU A 780 20.11 -1.45 34.38
C LEU A 780 20.12 -1.68 35.90
N ARG A 781 21.20 -1.30 36.59
CA ARG A 781 21.29 -1.36 38.06
C ARG A 781 20.24 -0.51 38.75
N HIS A 782 19.98 0.69 38.24
CA HIS A 782 18.90 1.53 38.74
C HIS A 782 17.55 0.83 38.62
N THR A 783 17.26 0.29 37.44
CA THR A 783 16.00 -0.40 37.16
C THR A 783 15.81 -1.62 38.08
N TYR A 784 16.83 -2.46 38.23
CA TYR A 784 16.80 -3.60 39.15
C TYR A 784 16.65 -3.16 40.61
N SER A 785 17.39 -2.14 41.04
CA SER A 785 17.26 -1.63 42.41
C SER A 785 15.88 -1.07 42.69
N ALA A 786 15.30 -0.29 41.77
CA ALA A 786 13.98 0.30 41.94
C ALA A 786 12.92 -0.80 42.10
N VAL A 787 13.05 -1.88 41.33
CA VAL A 787 12.17 -3.05 41.43
C VAL A 787 12.37 -3.80 42.75
N LEU A 788 13.60 -4.12 43.12
CA LEU A 788 13.91 -4.97 44.28
C LEU A 788 13.74 -4.25 45.64
N THR A 789 14.05 -2.96 45.72
CA THR A 789 13.97 -2.20 46.99
C THR A 789 12.54 -1.80 47.35
N GLN A 790 11.65 -1.60 46.37
CA GLN A 790 10.23 -1.36 46.62
C GLN A 790 9.51 -2.61 47.13
N ASP A 791 9.97 -3.82 46.78
CA ASP A 791 9.45 -5.08 47.34
C ASP A 791 9.81 -5.24 48.84
N ASP A 792 11.00 -4.79 49.27
CA ASP A 792 11.46 -4.88 50.68
C ASP A 792 10.79 -3.86 51.62
N GLU A 793 10.54 -2.63 51.18
CA GLU A 793 9.75 -1.65 51.97
C GLU A 793 8.28 -2.08 52.13
N PHE A 794 7.75 -2.83 51.17
CA PHE A 794 6.40 -3.43 51.23
C PHE A 794 6.32 -4.64 52.18
N MET A 795 7.40 -5.41 52.32
CA MET A 795 7.46 -6.59 53.19
C MET A 795 7.81 -6.25 54.65
N SER A 796 8.48 -5.12 54.91
CA SER A 796 8.91 -4.70 56.26
C SER A 796 7.86 -3.89 57.04
N ASN A 797 6.92 -3.21 56.36
CA ASN A 797 5.79 -2.55 57.02
C ASN A 797 4.67 -3.57 57.34
N GLY A 798 4.82 -4.29 58.46
CA GLY A 798 3.97 -5.38 58.94
C GLY A 798 2.50 -5.08 59.28
N ASN A 799 1.86 -4.09 58.65
CA ASN A 799 0.42 -3.88 58.74
C ASN A 799 -0.23 -4.26 57.40
N ASN A 800 -0.95 -5.38 57.38
CA ASN A 800 -1.73 -5.92 56.25
C ASN A 800 -2.21 -4.82 55.26
N PRO A 801 -1.53 -4.62 54.13
CA PRO A 801 -2.02 -3.71 53.11
C PRO A 801 -3.13 -4.44 52.35
N CYS A 802 -4.34 -3.89 52.36
CA CYS A 802 -5.44 -4.30 51.48
C CYS A 802 -4.92 -4.51 50.04
N GLY A 803 -5.40 -5.55 49.32
CA GLY A 803 -4.87 -5.99 48.03
C GLY A 803 -4.72 -4.91 46.95
N SER A 804 -5.45 -3.78 47.07
CA SER A 804 -5.29 -2.58 46.25
C SER A 804 -3.89 -1.95 46.34
N LYS A 805 -3.30 -1.80 47.55
CA LYS A 805 -1.98 -1.15 47.70
C LYS A 805 -0.83 -1.95 47.07
N ARG A 806 -0.93 -3.28 47.09
CA ARG A 806 0.08 -4.20 46.51
C ARG A 806 0.05 -4.19 44.97
N SER A 807 -1.12 -3.97 44.39
CA SER A 807 -1.30 -3.86 42.95
C SER A 807 -0.94 -2.46 42.41
N TYR A 808 -1.19 -1.40 43.20
CA TYR A 808 -0.81 -0.02 42.87
C TYR A 808 0.71 0.13 42.76
N ALA A 809 1.46 -0.50 43.67
CA ALA A 809 2.92 -0.52 43.62
C ALA A 809 3.46 -1.25 42.37
N ARG A 810 2.82 -2.35 41.93
CA ARG A 810 3.29 -3.12 40.76
C ARG A 810 3.10 -2.43 39.42
N ASP A 811 1.97 -1.77 39.20
CA ASP A 811 1.79 -1.03 37.93
C ASP A 811 2.78 0.16 37.84
N ARG A 812 3.20 0.70 39.00
CA ARG A 812 4.31 1.66 39.10
C ARG A 812 5.68 1.03 38.81
N LEU A 813 5.90 -0.23 39.19
CA LEU A 813 7.10 -1.01 38.84
C LEU A 813 7.22 -1.30 37.34
N ALA A 814 6.11 -1.48 36.63
CA ALA A 814 6.13 -1.63 35.17
C ALA A 814 6.68 -0.35 34.48
N ALA A 815 6.34 0.83 35.01
CA ALA A 815 6.89 2.09 34.51
C ALA A 815 8.41 2.22 34.74
N GLU A 816 8.92 1.69 35.87
CA GLU A 816 10.36 1.60 36.13
C GLU A 816 11.08 0.72 35.09
N VAL A 817 10.44 -0.31 34.54
CA VAL A 817 11.06 -1.09 33.45
C VAL A 817 11.23 -0.24 32.19
N PHE A 818 10.23 0.59 31.84
CA PHE A 818 10.35 1.48 30.68
C PHE A 818 11.37 2.61 30.89
N PHE A 819 11.75 2.96 32.13
CA PHE A 819 12.85 3.89 32.43
C PHE A 819 14.12 3.53 31.67
N TRP A 820 14.48 2.23 31.66
CA TRP A 820 15.69 1.75 31.02
C TRP A 820 15.71 2.07 29.52
N ILE A 821 14.61 1.77 28.82
CA ILE A 821 14.42 2.05 27.37
C ILE A 821 14.69 3.52 27.05
N TYR A 822 14.26 4.43 27.94
CA TYR A 822 14.34 5.86 27.69
C TYR A 822 15.72 6.48 27.97
N HIS A 823 16.56 5.82 28.77
CA HIS A 823 17.84 6.36 29.23
C HIS A 823 19.07 5.66 28.65
N VAL A 824 18.91 4.52 27.97
CA VAL A 824 20.03 3.89 27.27
C VAL A 824 20.54 4.75 26.10
N PRO A 825 21.87 4.87 25.91
CA PRO A 825 22.44 5.63 24.78
C PRO A 825 22.01 5.07 23.42
N THR A 826 21.86 5.96 22.42
CA THR A 826 21.54 5.54 21.04
C THR A 826 22.61 4.60 20.47
N ARG A 827 23.88 4.81 20.85
CA ARG A 827 25.00 3.93 20.46
C ARG A 827 24.81 2.50 20.95
N TYR A 828 24.23 2.29 22.13
CA TYR A 828 23.95 0.96 22.64
C TYR A 828 22.91 0.22 21.79
N ILE A 829 21.86 0.92 21.37
CA ILE A 829 20.81 0.35 20.49
C ILE A 829 21.43 -0.13 19.18
N GLU A 830 22.35 0.65 18.59
CA GLU A 830 23.09 0.23 17.39
C GLU A 830 23.92 -1.02 17.63
N LEU A 831 24.53 -1.18 18.82
CA LEU A 831 25.33 -2.36 19.18
C LEU A 831 24.45 -3.61 19.35
N VAL A 832 23.23 -3.47 19.88
CA VAL A 832 22.24 -4.56 19.94
C VAL A 832 21.80 -4.97 18.53
N GLU A 833 21.49 -4.01 17.66
CA GLU A 833 21.13 -4.25 16.25
C GLU A 833 22.28 -4.91 15.46
N GLN A 834 23.53 -4.58 15.81
CA GLN A 834 24.76 -5.20 15.26
C GLN A 834 25.09 -6.57 15.87
N ARG A 835 24.28 -7.08 16.81
CA ARG A 835 24.49 -8.35 17.52
C ARG A 835 25.80 -8.40 18.31
N ASN A 836 26.23 -7.26 18.85
CA ASN A 836 27.39 -7.26 19.74
C ASN A 836 27.09 -8.14 20.97
N PRO A 837 27.97 -9.11 21.30
CA PRO A 837 27.69 -10.10 22.35
C PRO A 837 27.45 -9.47 23.73
N ILE A 838 28.22 -8.45 24.12
CA ILE A 838 28.06 -7.77 25.41
C ILE A 838 26.74 -7.01 25.43
N ALA A 839 26.40 -6.33 24.33
CA ALA A 839 25.15 -5.60 24.23
C ALA A 839 23.93 -6.53 24.33
N LEU A 840 23.98 -7.70 23.69
CA LEU A 840 22.95 -8.73 23.76
C LEU A 840 22.82 -9.33 25.16
N ILE A 841 23.94 -9.57 25.86
CA ILE A 841 23.91 -10.04 27.26
C ILE A 841 23.19 -9.02 28.15
N LEU A 842 23.55 -7.74 28.08
CA LEU A 842 22.88 -6.67 28.82
C LEU A 842 21.38 -6.59 28.48
N PHE A 843 21.03 -6.79 27.21
CA PHE A 843 19.64 -6.77 26.77
C PHE A 843 18.84 -7.99 27.28
N ALA A 844 19.47 -9.15 27.42
CA ALA A 844 18.83 -10.35 27.96
C ALA A 844 18.42 -10.16 29.44
N HIS A 845 19.27 -9.52 30.24
CA HIS A 845 18.97 -9.17 31.64
C HIS A 845 17.78 -8.21 31.72
N TYR A 846 17.76 -7.16 30.89
CA TYR A 846 16.61 -6.27 30.78
C TYR A 846 15.33 -7.03 30.35
N ALA A 847 15.40 -7.88 29.33
CA ALA A 847 14.26 -8.61 28.80
C ALA A 847 13.64 -9.58 29.82
N ALA A 848 14.47 -10.26 30.63
CA ALA A 848 14.00 -11.09 31.72
C ALA A 848 13.24 -10.28 32.79
N LEU A 849 13.81 -9.14 33.20
CA LEU A 849 13.15 -8.23 34.14
C LEU A 849 11.81 -7.69 33.59
N PHE A 850 11.77 -7.35 32.30
CA PHE A 850 10.56 -6.90 31.62
C PHE A 850 9.45 -7.96 31.64
N GLY A 851 9.79 -9.21 31.33
CA GLY A 851 8.86 -10.34 31.43
C GLY A 851 8.39 -10.60 32.86
N GLU A 852 9.27 -10.42 33.84
CA GLU A 852 8.99 -10.65 35.26
C GLU A 852 8.00 -9.65 35.84
N VAL A 853 8.29 -8.36 35.68
CA VAL A 853 7.65 -7.24 36.37
C VAL A 853 6.34 -6.80 35.72
N CYS A 854 6.28 -6.72 34.38
CA CYS A 854 5.12 -6.12 33.71
C CYS A 854 3.84 -6.98 33.80
N GLN A 855 3.97 -8.31 33.91
CA GLN A 855 2.88 -9.30 34.04
C GLN A 855 1.67 -9.09 33.11
N ALA A 856 1.85 -8.37 32.00
CA ALA A 856 0.84 -8.15 30.99
C ALA A 856 0.82 -9.35 30.03
N TRP A 857 -0.33 -9.59 29.36
CA TRP A 857 -0.47 -10.74 28.47
C TRP A 857 0.63 -10.84 27.40
N PHE A 858 1.15 -9.71 26.93
CA PHE A 858 2.18 -9.64 25.90
C PHE A 858 3.62 -9.73 26.45
N SER A 859 3.87 -9.35 27.70
CA SER A 859 5.24 -9.16 28.20
C SER A 859 5.99 -10.47 28.37
N ASP A 860 5.31 -11.52 28.84
CA ASP A 860 5.93 -12.83 29.08
C ASP A 860 6.44 -13.49 27.79
N ARG A 861 5.60 -13.67 26.77
CA ARG A 861 6.03 -14.28 25.50
C ARG A 861 7.04 -13.40 24.76
N SER A 862 6.93 -12.08 24.87
CA SER A 862 7.92 -11.15 24.29
C SER A 862 9.29 -11.34 24.95
N ALA A 863 9.36 -11.38 26.28
CA ALA A 863 10.59 -11.66 27.02
C ALA A 863 11.16 -13.04 26.64
N ARG A 864 10.31 -14.06 26.55
CA ARG A 864 10.72 -15.41 26.13
C ARG A 864 11.31 -15.42 24.71
N ALA A 865 10.64 -14.77 23.77
CA ALA A 865 11.12 -14.68 22.39
C ALA A 865 12.48 -13.96 22.33
N MET A 866 12.62 -12.84 23.03
CA MET A 866 13.87 -12.07 23.10
C MET A 866 15.02 -12.89 23.69
N VAL A 867 14.88 -13.44 24.90
CA VAL A 867 16.00 -14.15 25.56
C VAL A 867 16.33 -15.47 24.87
N ASN A 868 15.34 -16.24 24.40
CA ASN A 868 15.61 -17.45 23.62
C ASN A 868 16.36 -17.12 22.32
N SER A 869 15.98 -16.03 21.64
CA SER A 869 16.71 -15.57 20.46
C SER A 869 18.16 -15.23 20.83
N ILE A 870 18.39 -14.45 21.90
CA ILE A 870 19.76 -14.10 22.35
C ILE A 870 20.57 -15.36 22.66
N TRP A 871 19.98 -16.35 23.35
CA TRP A 871 20.63 -17.63 23.65
C TRP A 871 21.10 -18.36 22.39
N THR A 872 20.29 -18.36 21.32
CA THR A 872 20.68 -18.99 20.04
C THR A 872 21.83 -18.27 19.35
N PHE A 873 21.97 -16.96 19.54
CA PHE A 873 23.01 -16.14 18.90
C PHE A 873 24.33 -16.07 19.66
N LEU A 874 24.31 -16.23 20.99
CA LEU A 874 25.52 -16.21 21.79
C LEU A 874 26.30 -17.53 21.64
N ASP A 875 27.62 -17.39 21.49
CA ASP A 875 28.58 -18.48 21.57
C ASP A 875 28.46 -19.22 22.91
N GLU A 876 28.74 -20.52 22.91
CA GLU A 876 28.53 -21.39 24.09
C GLU A 876 29.25 -20.89 25.34
N GLU A 877 30.45 -20.33 25.18
CA GLU A 877 31.26 -19.78 26.29
C GLU A 877 30.64 -18.53 26.93
N LEU A 878 29.83 -17.78 26.17
CA LEU A 878 29.18 -16.55 26.63
C LEU A 878 27.78 -16.79 27.19
N ARG A 879 27.17 -17.95 26.94
CA ARG A 879 25.83 -18.31 27.45
C ARG A 879 25.75 -18.34 28.98
N LYS A 880 26.86 -18.63 29.67
CA LYS A 880 26.96 -18.58 31.13
C LYS A 880 26.53 -17.23 31.73
N TRP A 881 26.65 -16.14 30.96
CA TRP A 881 26.29 -14.79 31.40
C TRP A 881 24.81 -14.45 31.30
N ILE A 882 24.00 -15.33 30.70
CA ILE A 882 22.54 -15.19 30.58
C ILE A 882 21.78 -16.38 31.15
N GLU A 883 22.44 -17.24 31.95
CA GLU A 883 21.79 -18.36 32.63
C GLU A 883 20.70 -17.88 33.60
N GLY A 884 20.96 -16.83 34.40
CA GLY A 884 19.95 -16.22 35.28
C GLY A 884 18.69 -15.75 34.54
N PRO A 885 18.82 -14.89 33.50
CA PRO A 885 17.72 -14.52 32.62
C PRO A 885 16.92 -15.72 32.04
N MET A 886 17.62 -16.77 31.64
CA MET A 886 17.00 -18.00 31.13
C MET A 886 16.27 -18.80 32.21
N GLU A 887 16.80 -18.87 33.42
CA GLU A 887 16.14 -19.52 34.55
C GLU A 887 14.85 -18.79 34.94
N THR A 888 14.87 -17.46 35.00
CA THR A 888 13.69 -16.63 35.26
C THR A 888 12.56 -16.94 34.27
N ILE A 889 12.89 -17.02 32.98
CA ILE A 889 11.94 -17.37 31.92
C ILE A 889 11.44 -18.82 32.01
N ARG A 890 12.33 -19.78 32.27
CA ARG A 890 11.97 -21.20 32.40
C ARG A 890 11.11 -21.48 33.62
N LYS A 891 11.33 -20.76 34.72
CA LYS A 891 10.52 -20.86 35.95
C LYS A 891 9.07 -20.48 35.68
N LYS A 892 8.84 -19.34 35.00
CA LYS A 892 7.49 -18.92 34.59
C LYS A 892 6.80 -19.89 33.64
N GLN A 893 7.55 -20.52 32.73
CA GLN A 893 7.00 -21.54 31.84
C GLN A 893 6.41 -22.73 32.60
N LYS A 894 7.07 -23.18 33.67
CA LYS A 894 6.59 -24.27 34.53
C LYS A 894 5.39 -23.88 35.40
N GLU A 895 5.17 -22.59 35.65
CA GLU A 895 4.01 -22.09 36.40
C GLU A 895 2.75 -21.96 35.52
N HIS A 896 2.90 -21.97 34.18
CA HIS A 896 1.80 -21.84 33.20
C HIS A 896 1.41 -23.16 32.51
N THR A 897 2.23 -24.22 32.63
CA THR A 897 1.94 -25.61 32.23
C THR A 897 1.49 -26.40 33.44
#